data_AF-A0A178AWC8-F1
#
_entry.id   AF-A0A178AWC8-F1
#
_cell.length_a   1.000
_cell.length_b   1.000
_cell.length_c   1.000
_cell.angle_alpha   90.00
_cell.angle_beta   90.00
_cell.angle_gamma   90.00
#
_symmetry.space_group_name_H-M   'P 1'
#
loop_
_entity.id
_entity.type
_entity.pdbx_description
1 polymer ?
#
loop_
_entity_poly.entity_id
_entity_poly.type
_entity_poly.pdbx_seq_one_letter_code
_entity_poly.pdbx_strand_id
1 'polypeptide(L)'
;MSLPAAGRCSAIVLVPTQEATGTSTPTPTSSSPPRRTSTHSIYARAALMSNLRLNGIDSAQNRFLSNQSTPALPVSAPPKSVQEIRDSALRHGELKPPPTSSGSLLAPTHHATAKNGVGVALSDTPAPSNPGSPRDTLTRNSSAASTPRLRPTTLDIPGLTKSKVSPDGKIAQRDVGSKLVIVMVGLPARGKSYITKKMARYLNWLQHDTKIFNVGEKRRVAASGHGFRLSQASLERISSNVRQQLEAHKDSPAQVAAKILIHGDEAQNGVDPLNLPDPLQDDDDTAVEDAPRVEVTSPAPNGSSKPDGQNNDEGGHMDQDASFFDPSNTRAAQLREQCAMETLDELLDYILKGSGSVGIFDATNSTLARRKQIMDRVRERAGPELNVLFVESLCTDQNLLESNMRLKLSGPDYQDKDPYAALEDFKKRVAIYEKNYVPIGDYEEDHNMPYVKMIDVGRKMVSHQIKGFLAGQAVYYLLNFNLAPRMIWITRHGESMDNVAGKIGGDSDLSEDGQRYSKAMTRFVDKQRKAWAVRQADKMANTHFPPVAGDHTPPNPYFSHEDDQHNFCVWTSMLKRSIQSAQYFCDEDYEVKQMRMLDELNAGIMEGLTYDEIRTKYAEEYLRRRRDKLAYRYPGPGGEGYLDVINRIRPVIVELERMTDHCLLVTHRSVARVLLAYFQGLKREDVANLDCPLGMLYQLEPKPYGVEFKAWRYNAKTDDFDHLPDYKLRRTTVPPGQLGFG
;
A
#
# COMPACT_ATOMS: atom_id res chain seq x y z
N MET A 1 -73.37 15.31 4.90
CA MET A 1 -74.13 16.34 4.16
C MET A 1 -73.12 17.30 3.55
N SER A 2 -73.14 17.66 2.26
CA SER A 2 -73.91 17.10 1.12
C SER A 2 -73.36 17.70 -0.19
N LEU A 3 -73.24 16.91 -1.25
CA LEU A 3 -73.12 17.41 -2.63
C LEU A 3 -74.50 17.86 -3.14
N PRO A 4 -74.56 18.75 -4.14
CA PRO A 4 -75.05 18.29 -5.45
C PRO A 4 -74.22 18.85 -6.64
N ALA A 5 -74.66 18.60 -7.88
CA ALA A 5 -73.90 18.87 -9.10
C ALA A 5 -74.80 19.16 -10.35
N ALA A 6 -74.12 19.47 -11.47
CA ALA A 6 -74.51 19.27 -12.88
C ALA A 6 -75.36 20.31 -13.65
N GLY A 7 -75.04 20.41 -14.97
CA GLY A 7 -75.68 21.23 -16.03
C GLY A 7 -74.68 21.43 -17.19
N ARG A 8 -74.63 20.59 -18.24
CA ARG A 8 -75.47 20.51 -19.48
C ARG A 8 -75.19 21.63 -20.50
N CYS A 9 -75.14 21.44 -21.84
CA CYS A 9 -75.21 20.24 -22.72
C CYS A 9 -74.83 20.56 -24.20
N SER A 10 -74.90 19.54 -25.09
CA SER A 10 -75.06 19.58 -26.58
C SER A 10 -73.79 19.62 -27.48
N ALA A 11 -73.70 18.97 -28.65
CA ALA A 11 -74.50 17.88 -29.27
C ALA A 11 -73.69 17.18 -30.43
N ILE A 12 -73.56 15.84 -30.52
CA ILE A 12 -74.37 14.79 -31.23
C ILE A 12 -74.07 14.62 -32.76
N VAL A 13 -74.31 13.40 -33.30
CA VAL A 13 -74.26 12.90 -34.71
C VAL A 13 -72.93 12.20 -35.09
N LEU A 14 -72.86 10.95 -35.61
CA LEU A 14 -73.78 9.79 -35.68
C LEU A 14 -72.99 8.46 -35.86
N VAL A 15 -73.66 7.30 -36.00
CA VAL A 15 -73.10 5.92 -36.11
C VAL A 15 -73.97 5.04 -37.05
N PRO A 16 -73.38 4.09 -37.78
CA PRO A 16 -73.75 2.64 -37.71
C PRO A 16 -72.51 1.70 -37.77
N THR A 17 -72.49 0.39 -37.51
CA THR A 17 -73.20 -0.64 -36.68
C THR A 17 -72.20 -1.85 -36.58
N GLN A 18 -72.41 -3.10 -36.09
CA GLN A 18 -73.52 -3.92 -35.57
C GLN A 18 -72.97 -5.14 -34.76
N GLU A 19 -73.84 -5.85 -34.01
CA GLU A 19 -73.84 -7.29 -33.57
C GLU A 19 -72.56 -8.07 -33.12
N ALA A 20 -72.61 -9.08 -32.24
CA ALA A 20 -73.54 -9.46 -31.14
C ALA A 20 -73.00 -10.69 -30.33
N THR A 21 -73.38 -10.81 -29.04
CA THR A 21 -73.24 -12.01 -28.14
C THR A 21 -71.82 -12.56 -27.83
N GLY A 22 -71.55 -13.23 -26.70
CA GLY A 22 -72.38 -13.42 -25.48
C GLY A 22 -71.77 -14.36 -24.42
N THR A 23 -72.17 -14.15 -23.15
CA THR A 23 -72.20 -15.09 -22.00
C THR A 23 -70.94 -15.72 -21.35
N SER A 24 -70.98 -15.66 -20.00
CA SER A 24 -70.53 -16.64 -18.98
C SER A 24 -69.10 -16.59 -18.38
N THR A 25 -69.09 -16.66 -17.05
CA THR A 25 -67.97 -17.03 -16.16
C THR A 25 -68.38 -18.24 -15.32
N PRO A 26 -67.41 -19.03 -14.82
CA PRO A 26 -67.42 -19.30 -13.38
C PRO A 26 -66.04 -19.36 -12.72
N THR A 27 -66.00 -19.02 -11.43
CA THR A 27 -64.96 -19.37 -10.44
C THR A 27 -65.42 -20.64 -9.67
N PRO A 28 -64.70 -21.22 -8.68
CA PRO A 28 -63.39 -20.86 -8.08
C PRO A 28 -62.42 -22.06 -7.89
N THR A 29 -61.25 -21.84 -7.27
CA THR A 29 -60.74 -22.52 -6.03
C THR A 29 -59.25 -22.21 -5.78
N SER A 30 -58.72 -22.60 -4.62
CA SER A 30 -57.45 -22.12 -4.03
C SER A 30 -56.47 -23.24 -3.66
N SER A 31 -55.16 -23.01 -3.84
CA SER A 31 -54.11 -23.69 -3.07
C SER A 31 -52.79 -22.89 -3.05
N SER A 32 -51.90 -23.22 -2.10
CA SER A 32 -50.65 -22.51 -1.78
C SER A 32 -49.42 -23.04 -2.54
N PRO A 33 -48.31 -22.27 -2.63
CA PRO A 33 -47.27 -22.52 -3.64
C PRO A 33 -46.12 -23.44 -3.19
N PRO A 34 -45.50 -24.21 -4.11
CA PRO A 34 -44.17 -24.77 -3.92
C PRO A 34 -43.05 -23.77 -4.25
N ARG A 35 -41.87 -23.98 -3.66
CA ARG A 35 -40.65 -23.16 -3.81
C ARG A 35 -40.27 -22.89 -5.27
N ARG A 36 -39.91 -21.64 -5.62
CA ARG A 36 -39.06 -21.35 -6.78
C ARG A 36 -37.59 -21.64 -6.45
N THR A 37 -36.92 -22.41 -7.28
CA THR A 37 -35.46 -22.55 -7.32
C THR A 37 -34.82 -21.41 -8.11
N SER A 38 -33.54 -21.14 -7.88
CA SER A 38 -32.80 -20.04 -8.52
C SER A 38 -32.51 -20.32 -10.01
N THR A 39 -32.93 -19.40 -10.88
CA THR A 39 -32.62 -19.45 -12.31
C THR A 39 -31.28 -18.78 -12.61
N HIS A 40 -30.23 -19.58 -12.79
CA HIS A 40 -28.95 -19.10 -13.30
C HIS A 40 -28.97 -18.90 -14.82
N SER A 41 -28.38 -17.79 -15.28
CA SER A 41 -27.82 -17.52 -16.61
C SER A 41 -28.62 -17.94 -17.86
N ILE A 42 -29.27 -16.95 -18.49
CA ILE A 42 -29.71 -17.05 -19.90
C ILE A 42 -28.50 -16.98 -20.87
N TYR A 43 -27.42 -16.30 -20.47
CA TYR A 43 -26.21 -16.11 -21.29
C TYR A 43 -25.43 -17.40 -21.58
N ALA A 44 -25.53 -18.42 -20.71
CA ALA A 44 -24.86 -19.71 -20.91
C ALA A 44 -25.34 -20.49 -22.16
N ARG A 45 -26.41 -20.04 -22.83
CA ARG A 45 -27.03 -20.76 -23.95
C ARG A 45 -26.65 -20.25 -25.35
N ALA A 46 -25.97 -19.10 -25.46
CA ALA A 46 -25.55 -18.53 -26.74
C ALA A 46 -24.23 -19.13 -27.27
N ALA A 47 -23.30 -19.48 -26.39
CA ALA A 47 -21.94 -19.92 -26.76
C ALA A 47 -21.82 -21.38 -27.26
N LEU A 48 -22.93 -22.11 -27.39
CA LEU A 48 -22.95 -23.55 -27.70
C LEU A 48 -23.57 -23.91 -29.07
N MET A 49 -23.81 -22.92 -29.94
CA MET A 49 -24.57 -23.10 -31.20
C MET A 49 -23.87 -22.57 -32.47
N SER A 50 -22.54 -22.36 -32.45
CA SER A 50 -21.79 -21.75 -33.57
C SER A 50 -20.79 -22.66 -34.31
N ASN A 51 -20.40 -23.81 -33.76
CA ASN A 51 -19.32 -24.66 -34.31
C ASN A 51 -19.81 -25.98 -34.97
N LEU A 52 -20.82 -25.89 -35.84
CA LEU A 52 -21.22 -27.02 -36.72
C LEU A 52 -21.63 -26.55 -38.13
N ARG A 53 -20.65 -26.25 -38.98
CA ARG A 53 -20.63 -26.45 -40.45
C ARG A 53 -19.39 -25.83 -41.09
N LEU A 54 -18.47 -26.66 -41.60
CA LEU A 54 -17.90 -26.60 -42.98
C LEU A 54 -16.68 -27.53 -43.11
N ASN A 55 -16.91 -28.74 -43.62
CA ASN A 55 -15.95 -29.37 -44.52
C ASN A 55 -16.18 -28.72 -45.90
N GLY A 56 -15.21 -28.51 -46.80
CA GLY A 56 -13.78 -28.84 -46.84
C GLY A 56 -13.37 -29.01 -48.33
N ILE A 57 -12.08 -29.02 -48.67
CA ILE A 57 -11.48 -29.63 -49.90
C ILE A 57 -9.94 -29.40 -49.90
N ASP A 58 -9.20 -30.48 -50.14
CA ASP A 58 -7.86 -30.73 -50.72
C ASP A 58 -6.83 -29.57 -50.88
N SER A 59 -5.51 -29.78 -50.72
CA SER A 59 -4.76 -30.92 -51.28
C SER A 59 -3.33 -31.15 -50.73
N ALA A 60 -3.01 -32.43 -50.55
CA ALA A 60 -1.76 -33.16 -50.90
C ALA A 60 -0.33 -32.79 -50.38
N GLN A 61 0.39 -33.86 -49.99
CA GLN A 61 1.85 -34.02 -49.78
C GLN A 61 2.48 -33.26 -48.57
N ASN A 62 3.46 -33.79 -47.85
CA ASN A 62 4.30 -34.98 -48.07
C ASN A 62 4.61 -35.76 -46.75
N ARG A 63 5.06 -37.01 -46.83
CA ARG A 63 5.54 -37.80 -45.66
C ARG A 63 7.04 -37.64 -45.45
N PHE A 64 7.57 -37.70 -44.22
CA PHE A 64 8.76 -38.54 -43.90
C PHE A 64 9.05 -38.69 -42.39
N LEU A 65 9.22 -39.95 -41.97
CA LEU A 65 9.97 -40.49 -40.82
C LEU A 65 9.71 -40.04 -39.36
N SER A 66 10.11 -40.96 -38.46
CA SER A 66 9.88 -40.99 -37.01
C SER A 66 11.18 -41.12 -36.23
N ASN A 67 11.24 -40.63 -34.99
CA ASN A 67 11.68 -41.47 -33.86
C ASN A 67 11.41 -40.90 -32.45
N GLN A 68 11.02 -41.81 -31.56
CA GLN A 68 11.29 -41.91 -30.10
C GLN A 68 11.75 -40.62 -29.36
N SER A 69 11.13 -40.13 -28.29
CA SER A 69 10.89 -40.84 -27.01
C SER A 69 10.28 -39.89 -25.95
N THR A 70 9.46 -40.41 -25.04
CA THR A 70 9.04 -39.72 -23.79
C THR A 70 8.86 -40.71 -22.64
N PRO A 71 9.27 -40.38 -21.40
CA PRO A 71 9.16 -41.27 -20.25
C PRO A 71 7.75 -41.26 -19.62
N ALA A 72 7.41 -42.34 -18.90
CA ALA A 72 6.07 -42.59 -18.35
C ALA A 72 5.79 -41.90 -17.00
N LEU A 73 4.51 -41.64 -16.74
CA LEU A 73 3.99 -41.19 -15.44
C LEU A 73 3.68 -42.39 -14.51
N PRO A 74 3.83 -42.25 -13.18
CA PRO A 74 3.50 -43.31 -12.23
C PRO A 74 1.98 -43.48 -12.07
N VAL A 75 1.52 -44.73 -12.02
CA VAL A 75 0.10 -45.09 -11.80
C VAL A 75 -0.21 -45.15 -10.31
N SER A 76 -1.27 -44.48 -9.86
CA SER A 76 -1.78 -44.57 -8.49
C SER A 76 -2.72 -45.78 -8.31
N ALA A 77 -2.67 -46.40 -7.13
CA ALA A 77 -3.55 -47.53 -6.79
C ALA A 77 -5.00 -47.07 -6.51
N PRO A 78 -6.02 -47.90 -6.81
CA PRO A 78 -7.41 -47.56 -6.57
C PRO A 78 -7.79 -47.60 -5.08
N PRO A 79 -8.84 -46.88 -4.65
CA PRO A 79 -9.31 -46.89 -3.26
C PRO A 79 -9.97 -48.21 -2.87
N LYS A 80 -9.83 -48.58 -1.59
CA LYS A 80 -10.46 -49.77 -0.98
C LYS A 80 -11.96 -49.62 -0.77
N SER A 81 -12.67 -50.74 -0.69
CA SER A 81 -14.14 -50.76 -0.59
C SER A 81 -14.66 -50.54 0.85
N VAL A 82 -15.91 -50.10 0.96
CA VAL A 82 -16.58 -49.77 2.24
C VAL A 82 -16.79 -51.00 3.15
N GLN A 83 -16.69 -52.22 2.63
CA GLN A 83 -16.85 -53.44 3.42
C GLN A 83 -15.64 -53.75 4.30
N GLU A 84 -14.41 -53.60 3.80
CA GLU A 84 -13.18 -53.86 4.59
C GLU A 84 -13.11 -52.99 5.87
N ILE A 85 -13.72 -51.80 5.84
CA ILE A 85 -13.79 -50.89 6.98
C ILE A 85 -14.71 -51.44 8.08
N ARG A 86 -15.85 -52.05 7.70
CA ARG A 86 -16.84 -52.57 8.67
C ARG A 86 -16.33 -53.75 9.47
N ASP A 87 -15.62 -54.68 8.83
CA ASP A 87 -15.15 -55.90 9.48
C ASP A 87 -14.05 -55.64 10.53
N SER A 88 -13.38 -54.49 10.45
CA SER A 88 -12.43 -54.04 11.47
C SER A 88 -13.08 -53.69 12.83
N ALA A 89 -14.34 -53.24 12.82
CA ALA A 89 -15.04 -52.73 14.00
C ALA A 89 -15.64 -53.84 14.89
N LEU A 90 -15.65 -55.09 14.43
CA LEU A 90 -16.35 -56.21 15.08
C LEU A 90 -15.46 -57.05 16.03
N ARG A 91 -14.18 -56.70 16.23
CA ARG A 91 -13.22 -57.57 16.95
C ARG A 91 -13.01 -57.27 18.44
N HIS A 92 -13.54 -56.18 19.00
CA HIS A 92 -13.44 -55.91 20.44
C HIS A 92 -14.75 -55.36 21.01
N GLY A 93 -15.50 -56.21 21.71
CA GLY A 93 -16.70 -55.82 22.43
C GLY A 93 -17.15 -56.92 23.40
N GLU A 94 -16.80 -56.78 24.68
CA GLU A 94 -17.49 -57.44 25.78
C GLU A 94 -17.97 -56.37 26.77
N LEU A 95 -19.24 -56.47 27.18
CA LEU A 95 -19.88 -55.56 28.12
C LEU A 95 -20.31 -56.35 29.37
N LYS A 96 -20.23 -55.73 30.54
CA LYS A 96 -20.86 -56.23 31.78
C LYS A 96 -22.06 -55.36 32.17
N PRO A 97 -23.11 -55.94 32.78
CA PRO A 97 -24.39 -55.28 32.99
C PRO A 97 -24.39 -54.26 34.15
N PRO A 98 -25.36 -53.32 34.18
CA PRO A 98 -25.46 -52.28 35.21
C PRO A 98 -26.28 -52.72 36.44
N PRO A 99 -26.03 -52.14 37.62
CA PRO A 99 -26.96 -52.10 38.74
C PRO A 99 -27.88 -50.85 38.69
N THR A 100 -28.95 -50.88 39.49
CA THR A 100 -30.10 -49.96 39.44
C THR A 100 -29.92 -48.62 40.17
N SER A 101 -30.84 -47.70 39.89
CA SER A 101 -30.92 -46.33 40.43
C SER A 101 -31.33 -46.23 41.91
N SER A 102 -30.86 -45.17 42.58
CA SER A 102 -31.56 -44.53 43.70
C SER A 102 -30.99 -43.12 43.99
N GLY A 103 -31.79 -42.23 44.61
CA GLY A 103 -31.23 -41.23 45.53
C GLY A 103 -31.11 -39.75 45.12
N SER A 104 -32.25 -39.06 45.03
CA SER A 104 -32.45 -37.67 45.51
C SER A 104 -31.83 -36.45 44.80
N LEU A 105 -32.50 -35.31 44.99
CA LEU A 105 -32.09 -33.95 44.63
C LEU A 105 -31.34 -33.28 45.79
N LEU A 106 -30.11 -32.84 45.58
CA LEU A 106 -29.48 -31.79 46.38
C LEU A 106 -28.61 -30.90 45.49
N ALA A 107 -28.77 -29.58 45.60
CA ALA A 107 -27.90 -28.60 44.96
C ALA A 107 -26.77 -28.21 45.93
N PRO A 108 -25.48 -28.35 45.54
CA PRO A 108 -24.37 -27.88 46.37
C PRO A 108 -23.85 -26.52 45.88
N THR A 109 -23.98 -25.50 46.73
CA THR A 109 -23.29 -24.22 46.58
C THR A 109 -21.78 -24.43 46.78
N HIS A 110 -20.99 -24.37 45.70
CA HIS A 110 -19.53 -24.50 45.78
C HIS A 110 -18.80 -23.19 45.49
N HIS A 111 -18.44 -22.48 46.58
CA HIS A 111 -17.22 -21.68 46.57
C HIS A 111 -16.02 -22.62 46.43
N ALA A 112 -15.50 -22.78 45.20
CA ALA A 112 -14.29 -23.55 44.96
C ALA A 112 -13.07 -22.81 45.51
N THR A 113 -12.56 -23.25 46.66
CA THR A 113 -11.34 -22.69 47.25
C THR A 113 -10.11 -23.06 46.41
N ALA A 114 -9.32 -22.06 46.02
CA ALA A 114 -8.20 -22.23 45.11
C ALA A 114 -7.04 -22.99 45.77
N LYS A 115 -6.93 -24.29 45.50
CA LYS A 115 -5.68 -25.04 45.76
C LYS A 115 -4.57 -24.50 44.85
N ASN A 116 -3.37 -24.40 45.41
CA ASN A 116 -2.13 -23.98 44.73
C ASN A 116 -2.07 -22.50 44.28
N GLY A 117 -2.95 -21.63 44.80
CA GLY A 117 -2.83 -20.17 44.62
C GLY A 117 -3.14 -19.63 43.22
N VAL A 118 -3.62 -20.48 42.31
CA VAL A 118 -4.12 -20.09 40.98
C VAL A 118 -5.64 -20.20 41.00
N GLY A 119 -6.34 -19.13 40.66
CA GLY A 119 -7.81 -19.13 40.59
C GLY A 119 -8.32 -20.02 39.46
N VAL A 120 -9.47 -20.67 39.67
CA VAL A 120 -10.18 -21.38 38.61
C VAL A 120 -10.77 -20.34 37.66
N ALA A 121 -10.38 -20.38 36.39
CA ALA A 121 -10.99 -19.54 35.36
C ALA A 121 -12.44 -19.99 35.14
N LEU A 122 -13.39 -19.06 35.20
CA LEU A 122 -14.75 -19.30 34.75
C LEU A 122 -14.73 -19.48 33.23
N SER A 123 -15.21 -20.64 32.76
CA SER A 123 -15.31 -20.97 31.34
C SER A 123 -16.77 -21.20 30.95
N ASP A 124 -17.27 -20.45 29.97
CA ASP A 124 -18.63 -20.62 29.41
C ASP A 124 -18.79 -21.92 28.59
N THR A 125 -17.77 -22.79 28.60
CA THR A 125 -17.74 -24.10 27.94
C THR A 125 -17.91 -25.20 29.01
N PRO A 126 -18.94 -26.07 28.92
CA PRO A 126 -19.08 -27.20 29.85
C PRO A 126 -17.92 -28.19 29.69
N ALA A 127 -17.48 -28.79 30.80
CA ALA A 127 -16.32 -29.68 30.81
C ALA A 127 -16.57 -30.96 29.99
N PRO A 128 -15.61 -31.40 29.14
CA PRO A 128 -15.76 -32.61 28.33
C PRO A 128 -15.73 -33.87 29.20
N SER A 129 -16.71 -34.74 29.03
CA SER A 129 -16.96 -35.92 29.86
C SER A 129 -16.09 -37.14 29.52
N ASN A 130 -14.76 -36.97 29.49
CA ASN A 130 -13.80 -38.08 29.31
C ASN A 130 -12.58 -37.90 30.23
N PRO A 131 -12.08 -38.96 30.90
CA PRO A 131 -10.86 -38.89 31.70
C PRO A 131 -9.63 -38.69 30.82
N GLY A 132 -8.79 -37.72 31.18
CA GLY A 132 -7.55 -37.42 30.45
C GLY A 132 -6.41 -38.38 30.81
N SER A 133 -5.66 -38.82 29.80
CA SER A 133 -4.42 -39.60 29.98
C SER A 133 -3.38 -38.83 30.81
N PRO A 134 -2.53 -39.52 31.60
CA PRO A 134 -1.49 -38.87 32.39
C PRO A 134 -0.49 -38.10 31.53
N ARG A 135 -0.01 -36.97 32.06
CA ARG A 135 1.07 -36.16 31.47
C ARG A 135 2.24 -36.08 32.44
N ASP A 136 3.39 -36.62 32.04
CA ASP A 136 4.62 -36.51 32.82
C ASP A 136 5.11 -35.06 32.89
N THR A 137 5.35 -34.56 34.11
CA THR A 137 5.78 -33.19 34.34
C THR A 137 7.30 -33.06 34.31
N LEU A 138 7.87 -32.98 33.11
CA LEU A 138 9.28 -32.62 32.93
C LEU A 138 9.53 -31.15 33.30
N THR A 139 10.04 -30.93 34.51
CA THR A 139 10.40 -29.59 35.03
C THR A 139 11.61 -29.01 34.30
N ARG A 140 11.37 -28.08 33.37
CA ARG A 140 12.43 -27.41 32.61
C ARG A 140 13.05 -26.26 33.42
N ASN A 141 14.19 -26.52 34.06
CA ASN A 141 14.98 -25.49 34.76
C ASN A 141 15.27 -24.28 33.85
N SER A 142 15.12 -23.08 34.40
CA SER A 142 15.17 -21.82 33.66
C SER A 142 16.48 -21.08 33.87
N SER A 143 17.54 -21.53 33.21
CA SER A 143 18.75 -20.74 32.99
C SER A 143 18.46 -19.58 32.02
N ALA A 144 18.24 -18.40 32.59
CA ALA A 144 17.82 -17.20 31.88
C ALA A 144 18.99 -16.20 31.71
N ALA A 145 19.99 -16.56 30.90
CA ALA A 145 21.09 -15.68 30.51
C ALA A 145 21.60 -15.98 29.09
N SER A 146 22.32 -15.01 28.52
CA SER A 146 23.29 -15.11 27.40
C SER A 146 22.90 -15.74 26.05
N THR A 147 21.62 -16.00 25.72
CA THR A 147 21.22 -16.29 24.32
C THR A 147 19.98 -15.51 23.86
N PRO A 148 20.03 -14.81 22.71
CA PRO A 148 18.84 -14.30 22.06
C PRO A 148 18.07 -15.48 21.46
N ARG A 149 17.04 -15.95 22.17
CA ARG A 149 16.11 -16.94 21.61
C ARG A 149 15.33 -16.28 20.47
N LEU A 150 15.65 -16.65 19.22
CA LEU A 150 14.87 -16.32 18.02
C LEU A 150 13.37 -16.48 18.33
N ARG A 151 12.60 -15.40 18.14
CA ARG A 151 11.17 -15.38 18.47
C ARG A 151 10.34 -15.62 17.21
N PRO A 152 9.68 -16.78 17.04
CA PRO A 152 8.85 -17.06 15.87
C PRO A 152 7.49 -16.31 15.90
N THR A 153 7.33 -15.28 16.73
CA THR A 153 6.07 -14.58 16.98
C THR A 153 6.28 -13.07 16.93
N THR A 154 6.07 -12.48 15.75
CA THR A 154 6.33 -11.06 15.43
C THR A 154 5.05 -10.27 15.16
N LEU A 155 3.96 -10.62 15.86
CA LEU A 155 2.71 -9.87 15.86
C LEU A 155 2.81 -8.66 16.82
N ASP A 156 3.84 -7.84 16.63
CA ASP A 156 3.98 -6.53 17.27
C ASP A 156 3.22 -5.51 16.38
N ILE A 157 1.96 -5.24 16.75
CA ILE A 157 1.09 -4.26 16.10
C ILE A 157 0.75 -3.16 17.12
N PRO A 158 1.17 -1.90 16.93
CA PRO A 158 0.95 -0.85 17.91
C PRO A 158 -0.54 -0.61 18.21
N GLY A 159 -0.84 -0.40 19.49
CA GLY A 159 -2.21 -0.28 20.01
C GLY A 159 -2.95 -1.61 20.23
N LEU A 160 -2.70 -2.63 19.39
CA LEU A 160 -3.30 -3.97 19.55
C LEU A 160 -2.51 -4.88 20.48
N THR A 161 -1.18 -4.79 20.48
CA THR A 161 -0.30 -5.66 21.27
C THR A 161 0.65 -4.88 22.15
N LYS A 162 0.95 -5.42 23.33
CA LYS A 162 1.98 -4.92 24.24
C LYS A 162 2.72 -6.10 24.86
N SER A 163 4.04 -6.00 24.96
CA SER A 163 4.90 -7.00 25.58
C SER A 163 5.91 -6.35 26.52
N LYS A 164 6.53 -7.15 27.41
CA LYS A 164 7.61 -6.67 28.29
C LYS A 164 8.86 -6.16 27.54
N VAL A 165 8.95 -6.37 26.23
CA VAL A 165 10.05 -5.84 25.39
C VAL A 165 9.60 -4.78 24.39
N SER A 166 8.29 -4.63 24.19
CA SER A 166 7.64 -3.64 23.34
C SER A 166 6.35 -3.13 24.02
N PRO A 167 6.45 -2.10 24.89
CA PRO A 167 5.29 -1.56 25.60
C PRO A 167 4.34 -0.73 24.72
N ASP A 168 4.83 -0.25 23.57
CA ASP A 168 4.10 0.52 22.57
C ASP A 168 3.55 -0.34 21.41
N GLY A 169 4.04 -1.58 21.28
CA GLY A 169 3.68 -2.52 20.22
C GLY A 169 4.47 -2.35 18.93
N LYS A 170 5.59 -1.61 18.92
CA LYS A 170 6.55 -1.59 17.80
C LYS A 170 7.57 -2.73 17.89
N ILE A 171 8.17 -3.10 16.76
CA ILE A 171 9.30 -4.04 16.74
C ILE A 171 10.46 -3.45 17.56
N ALA A 172 10.88 -4.15 18.61
CA ALA A 172 11.89 -3.66 19.53
C ALA A 172 13.26 -3.47 18.84
N GLN A 173 14.01 -2.42 19.16
CA GLN A 173 15.26 -2.09 18.45
C GLN A 173 16.27 -3.25 18.40
N ARG A 174 16.38 -3.99 19.53
CA ARG A 174 17.23 -5.17 19.71
C ARG A 174 16.77 -6.43 18.96
N ASP A 175 15.56 -6.45 18.40
CA ASP A 175 14.99 -7.63 17.74
C ASP A 175 15.31 -7.57 16.23
N VAL A 176 16.58 -7.76 15.89
CA VAL A 176 17.10 -7.66 14.52
C VAL A 176 16.48 -8.73 13.62
N GLY A 177 16.27 -9.95 14.16
CA GLY A 177 15.55 -11.05 13.50
C GLY A 177 14.09 -10.75 13.13
N SER A 178 13.50 -9.67 13.64
CA SER A 178 12.16 -9.21 13.29
C SER A 178 12.13 -8.13 12.20
N LYS A 179 13.29 -7.54 11.86
CA LYS A 179 13.43 -6.43 10.88
C LYS A 179 13.75 -6.96 9.48
N LEU A 180 13.64 -6.10 8.46
CA LEU A 180 13.79 -6.49 7.05
C LEU A 180 14.58 -5.47 6.20
N VAL A 181 15.49 -5.97 5.37
CA VAL A 181 16.07 -5.24 4.23
C VAL A 181 15.42 -5.75 2.94
N ILE A 182 14.87 -4.85 2.14
CA ILE A 182 14.34 -5.17 0.80
C ILE A 182 15.31 -4.63 -0.25
N VAL A 183 15.79 -5.49 -1.15
CA VAL A 183 16.77 -5.15 -2.18
C VAL A 183 16.10 -5.21 -3.55
N MET A 184 15.89 -4.06 -4.20
CA MET A 184 15.30 -4.03 -5.53
C MET A 184 16.30 -4.54 -6.59
N VAL A 185 15.82 -5.33 -7.55
CA VAL A 185 16.62 -5.89 -8.65
C VAL A 185 15.90 -5.68 -9.99
N GLY A 186 16.65 -5.49 -11.06
CA GLY A 186 16.16 -5.46 -12.44
C GLY A 186 16.60 -4.22 -13.22
N LEU A 187 16.34 -4.22 -14.52
CA LEU A 187 16.78 -3.21 -15.49
C LEU A 187 16.14 -1.82 -15.26
N PRO A 188 16.67 -0.74 -15.88
CA PRO A 188 15.97 0.54 -15.98
C PRO A 188 14.58 0.39 -16.63
N ALA A 189 13.64 1.30 -16.34
CA ALA A 189 12.24 1.27 -16.80
C ALA A 189 11.43 -0.02 -16.50
N ARG A 190 11.86 -0.88 -15.57
CA ARG A 190 11.06 -2.04 -15.11
C ARG A 190 10.28 -1.75 -13.81
N GLY A 191 9.60 -0.60 -13.70
CA GLY A 191 8.68 -0.28 -12.58
C GLY A 191 9.25 -0.09 -11.15
N LYS A 192 10.51 -0.45 -10.86
CA LYS A 192 11.07 -0.54 -9.49
C LYS A 192 10.72 0.63 -8.55
N SER A 193 11.00 1.88 -8.93
CA SER A 193 10.76 3.05 -8.07
C SER A 193 9.28 3.46 -7.92
N TYR A 194 8.37 2.81 -8.65
CA TYR A 194 6.92 2.80 -8.33
C TYR A 194 6.68 1.79 -7.20
N ILE A 195 7.11 0.54 -7.40
CA ILE A 195 6.95 -0.57 -6.45
C ILE A 195 7.45 -0.18 -5.06
N THR A 196 8.65 0.41 -4.95
CA THR A 196 9.20 0.87 -3.67
C THR A 196 8.34 1.92 -2.98
N LYS A 197 7.83 2.94 -3.71
CA LYS A 197 6.96 3.99 -3.16
C LYS A 197 5.63 3.45 -2.64
N LYS A 198 4.95 2.61 -3.42
CA LYS A 198 3.67 2.00 -3.02
C LYS A 198 3.85 1.04 -1.83
N MET A 199 4.87 0.18 -1.88
CA MET A 199 5.22 -0.75 -0.79
C MET A 199 5.64 -0.02 0.50
N ALA A 200 6.40 1.07 0.41
CA ALA A 200 6.75 1.88 1.57
C ALA A 200 5.52 2.56 2.21
N ARG A 201 4.56 3.05 1.40
CA ARG A 201 3.28 3.57 1.91
C ARG A 201 2.50 2.48 2.64
N TYR A 202 2.42 1.28 2.07
CA TYR A 202 1.72 0.15 2.68
C TYR A 202 2.37 -0.31 4.00
N LEU A 203 3.69 -0.50 4.04
CA LEU A 203 4.38 -0.99 5.26
C LEU A 203 4.36 0.05 6.39
N ASN A 204 4.49 1.35 6.08
CA ASN A 204 4.27 2.41 7.07
C ASN A 204 2.81 2.45 7.56
N TRP A 205 1.83 2.14 6.69
CA TRP A 205 0.42 2.03 7.10
C TRP A 205 0.14 0.84 8.02
N LEU A 206 0.82 -0.30 7.80
CA LEU A 206 0.86 -1.42 8.75
C LEU A 206 1.59 -1.08 10.07
N GLN A 207 2.12 0.15 10.19
CA GLN A 207 2.81 0.71 11.36
C GLN A 207 4.23 0.16 11.57
N HIS A 208 4.86 -0.33 10.49
CA HIS A 208 6.28 -0.68 10.46
C HIS A 208 7.06 0.48 9.85
N ASP A 209 7.90 1.14 10.66
CA ASP A 209 8.70 2.30 10.23
C ASP A 209 9.57 1.91 9.02
N THR A 210 9.24 2.45 7.84
CA THR A 210 9.79 2.02 6.55
C THR A 210 10.36 3.20 5.76
N LYS A 211 11.63 3.11 5.33
CA LYS A 211 12.31 4.15 4.53
C LYS A 211 12.91 3.58 3.23
N ILE A 212 12.83 4.37 2.15
CA ILE A 212 13.49 4.10 0.87
C ILE A 212 14.85 4.80 0.83
N PHE A 213 15.84 4.12 0.27
CA PHE A 213 17.20 4.58 0.07
C PHE A 213 17.52 4.43 -1.42
N ASN A 214 17.46 5.53 -2.18
CA ASN A 214 17.58 5.51 -3.64
C ASN A 214 19.01 5.87 -4.09
N VAL A 215 19.74 4.89 -4.62
CA VAL A 215 21.14 5.07 -5.06
C VAL A 215 21.24 6.06 -6.23
N GLY A 216 20.19 6.16 -7.06
CA GLY A 216 20.12 7.13 -8.16
C GLY A 216 20.02 8.59 -7.70
N GLU A 217 19.50 8.83 -6.50
CA GLU A 217 19.42 10.16 -5.89
C GLU A 217 20.76 10.59 -5.32
N LYS A 218 21.41 9.74 -4.51
CA LYS A 218 22.78 9.99 -4.01
C LYS A 218 23.79 10.15 -5.17
N ARG A 219 23.66 9.34 -6.24
CA ARG A 219 24.43 9.49 -7.47
C ARG A 219 24.26 10.86 -8.12
N ARG A 220 23.02 11.38 -8.23
CA ARG A 220 22.78 12.71 -8.83
C ARG A 220 23.51 13.78 -8.03
N VAL A 221 23.34 13.81 -6.71
CA VAL A 221 24.04 14.79 -5.83
C VAL A 221 25.56 14.71 -6.02
N ALA A 222 26.13 13.50 -6.00
CA ALA A 222 27.58 13.31 -6.16
C ALA A 222 28.11 13.69 -7.55
N ALA A 223 27.30 13.60 -8.62
CA ALA A 223 27.68 13.99 -9.98
C ALA A 223 27.53 15.50 -10.25
N SER A 224 26.62 16.18 -9.54
CA SER A 224 26.31 17.61 -9.72
C SER A 224 27.35 18.60 -9.17
N GLY A 225 28.56 18.16 -8.80
CA GLY A 225 29.65 19.02 -8.29
C GLY A 225 29.42 19.62 -6.89
N HIS A 226 28.22 19.56 -6.34
CA HIS A 226 27.95 19.87 -4.93
C HIS A 226 28.58 18.80 -4.04
N GLY A 227 29.76 19.14 -3.50
CA GLY A 227 30.73 18.21 -2.93
C GLY A 227 30.23 17.23 -1.88
N PHE A 228 30.95 16.10 -1.80
CA PHE A 228 30.61 14.90 -1.04
C PHE A 228 30.64 15.14 0.49
N ARG A 229 29.52 15.59 1.07
CA ARG A 229 29.36 15.66 2.53
C ARG A 229 29.18 14.26 3.12
N LEU A 230 30.30 13.67 3.54
CA LEU A 230 30.34 12.47 4.39
C LEU A 230 29.44 12.66 5.63
N SER A 231 28.82 11.57 6.10
CA SER A 231 28.14 11.60 7.39
C SER A 231 29.15 11.78 8.54
N GLN A 232 28.75 12.37 9.67
CA GLN A 232 29.60 12.44 10.87
C GLN A 232 30.12 11.04 11.26
N ALA A 233 29.22 10.06 11.30
CA ALA A 233 29.55 8.66 11.58
C ALA A 233 30.40 7.97 10.49
N SER A 234 30.71 8.64 9.38
CA SER A 234 31.71 8.23 8.38
C SER A 234 33.05 8.92 8.63
N LEU A 235 33.04 10.24 8.91
CA LEU A 235 34.22 11.04 9.26
C LEU A 235 34.92 10.54 10.54
N GLU A 236 34.16 10.01 11.50
CA GLU A 236 34.65 9.39 12.73
C GLU A 236 35.39 8.05 12.53
N ARG A 237 35.32 7.45 11.33
CA ARG A 237 36.01 6.18 11.00
C ARG A 237 37.26 6.38 10.13
N ILE A 238 37.61 7.63 9.82
CA ILE A 238 38.79 7.99 9.05
C ILE A 238 39.93 8.30 10.03
N SER A 239 41.17 7.90 9.70
CA SER A 239 42.33 8.18 10.56
C SER A 239 42.62 9.68 10.68
N SER A 240 43.21 10.10 11.80
CA SER A 240 43.55 11.50 12.11
C SER A 240 44.24 12.22 10.96
N ASN A 241 45.22 11.55 10.34
CA ASN A 241 46.07 12.15 9.32
C ASN A 241 45.29 12.39 8.01
N VAL A 242 44.46 11.43 7.60
CA VAL A 242 43.58 11.58 6.41
C VAL A 242 42.49 12.61 6.67
N ARG A 243 42.00 12.72 7.91
CA ARG A 243 41.07 13.79 8.32
C ARG A 243 41.69 15.18 8.23
N GLN A 244 42.93 15.37 8.68
CA GLN A 244 43.64 16.65 8.50
C GLN A 244 43.89 16.98 7.02
N GLN A 245 44.19 15.98 6.18
CA GLN A 245 44.34 16.19 4.73
C GLN A 245 43.02 16.61 4.04
N LEU A 246 41.88 16.00 4.45
CA LEU A 246 40.54 16.40 4.03
C LEU A 246 40.22 17.85 4.41
N GLU A 247 40.55 18.24 5.64
CA GLU A 247 40.30 19.58 6.18
C GLU A 247 41.23 20.64 5.54
N ALA A 248 42.45 20.27 5.13
CA ALA A 248 43.43 21.18 4.51
C ALA A 248 43.21 21.43 3.00
N HIS A 249 42.94 20.39 2.20
CA HIS A 249 42.96 20.51 0.73
C HIS A 249 41.59 20.64 0.04
N LYS A 250 40.47 20.43 0.76
CA LYS A 250 39.12 20.29 0.18
C LYS A 250 38.95 19.12 -0.82
N ASP A 251 39.98 18.30 -1.02
CA ASP A 251 39.93 17.07 -1.83
C ASP A 251 38.94 16.06 -1.23
N SER A 252 38.26 15.29 -2.08
CA SER A 252 37.49 14.12 -1.63
C SER A 252 38.41 12.97 -1.21
N PRO A 253 37.95 12.02 -0.36
CA PRO A 253 38.77 10.85 0.01
C PRO A 253 39.24 10.02 -1.18
N ALA A 254 38.48 10.02 -2.29
CA ALA A 254 38.85 9.35 -3.53
C ALA A 254 39.98 10.06 -4.28
N GLN A 255 40.05 11.40 -4.25
CA GLN A 255 41.18 12.17 -4.79
C GLN A 255 42.45 11.95 -3.96
N VAL A 256 42.34 11.90 -2.63
CA VAL A 256 43.47 11.58 -1.73
C VAL A 256 43.97 10.15 -1.98
N ALA A 257 43.07 9.16 -2.02
CA ALA A 257 43.44 7.78 -2.33
C ALA A 257 44.04 7.61 -3.74
N ALA A 258 43.53 8.34 -4.74
CA ALA A 258 44.12 8.34 -6.07
C ALA A 258 45.52 8.96 -6.08
N LYS A 259 45.73 10.12 -5.44
CA LYS A 259 47.06 10.75 -5.32
C LYS A 259 48.07 9.83 -4.63
N ILE A 260 47.67 9.14 -3.55
CA ILE A 260 48.50 8.16 -2.84
C ILE A 260 48.88 6.96 -3.75
N LEU A 261 47.94 6.47 -4.57
CA LEU A 261 48.18 5.37 -5.51
C LEU A 261 48.97 5.78 -6.77
N ILE A 262 48.97 7.07 -7.14
CA ILE A 262 49.64 7.60 -8.33
C ILE A 262 51.08 8.05 -8.04
N HIS A 263 51.33 8.62 -6.85
CA HIS A 263 52.63 9.19 -6.47
C HIS A 263 53.46 8.31 -5.53
N GLY A 264 53.06 7.05 -5.32
CA GLY A 264 53.57 6.09 -4.33
C GLY A 264 54.99 6.34 -3.82
N ASP A 265 55.09 7.05 -2.69
CA ASP A 265 56.33 7.61 -2.17
C ASP A 265 57.06 6.64 -1.22
N GLU A 266 58.39 6.78 -1.12
CA GLU A 266 59.26 5.80 -0.47
C GLU A 266 59.33 5.96 1.05
N ALA A 267 59.57 4.85 1.76
CA ALA A 267 59.71 4.85 3.20
C ALA A 267 61.13 5.28 3.64
N GLN A 268 61.29 6.54 4.06
CA GLN A 268 62.50 7.00 4.77
C GLN A 268 62.21 7.71 6.10
N ASN A 269 62.65 7.07 7.18
CA ASN A 269 63.21 7.59 8.44
C ASN A 269 62.82 9.00 8.95
N GLY A 270 62.30 9.08 10.18
CA GLY A 270 62.33 10.31 10.97
C GLY A 270 61.44 10.26 12.21
N VAL A 271 62.01 9.91 13.37
CA VAL A 271 61.39 10.14 14.69
C VAL A 271 62.23 11.19 15.40
N ASP A 272 61.63 12.33 15.75
CA ASP A 272 61.88 13.05 17.02
C ASP A 272 60.84 14.19 17.22
N PRO A 273 60.70 14.76 18.44
CA PRO A 273 59.37 15.16 18.91
C PRO A 273 59.14 16.67 19.13
N LEU A 274 57.86 16.99 19.37
CA LEU A 274 57.33 18.05 20.25
C LEU A 274 58.05 19.41 20.25
N ASN A 275 57.41 20.43 19.68
CA ASN A 275 57.60 21.80 20.16
C ASN A 275 56.29 22.63 20.15
N LEU A 276 55.97 23.17 21.32
CA LEU A 276 54.94 24.14 21.69
C LEU A 276 55.57 24.98 22.83
N PRO A 277 55.16 26.22 23.13
CA PRO A 277 54.03 27.00 22.59
C PRO A 277 54.58 28.33 21.98
N ASP A 278 54.05 29.55 21.97
CA ASP A 278 52.95 30.29 22.64
C ASP A 278 52.86 31.70 21.95
N PRO A 279 52.27 32.80 22.48
CA PRO A 279 51.08 33.36 21.82
C PRO A 279 51.11 34.89 21.60
N LEU A 280 49.91 35.46 21.38
CA LEU A 280 49.52 36.87 21.51
C LEU A 280 50.15 37.89 20.55
N GLN A 281 49.29 38.46 19.69
CA GLN A 281 49.16 39.91 19.65
C GLN A 281 47.73 40.30 19.23
N ASP A 282 47.12 41.22 19.99
CA ASP A 282 45.83 41.86 19.72
C ASP A 282 45.98 42.87 18.55
N ASP A 283 44.92 43.32 17.87
CA ASP A 283 44.07 44.41 18.37
C ASP A 283 42.72 44.58 17.61
N ASP A 284 41.91 45.47 18.15
CA ASP A 284 40.52 45.84 17.83
C ASP A 284 40.32 46.50 16.42
N ASP A 285 39.11 46.37 15.84
CA ASP A 285 38.19 47.51 15.58
C ASP A 285 36.79 47.03 15.10
N THR A 286 35.85 47.96 14.91
CA THR A 286 34.41 47.75 15.10
C THR A 286 33.50 48.29 13.98
N ALA A 287 32.22 47.88 14.03
CA ALA A 287 31.04 48.43 13.32
C ALA A 287 30.96 48.21 11.79
N VAL A 288 29.83 48.30 11.07
CA VAL A 288 28.36 48.16 11.29
C VAL A 288 27.75 47.93 9.88
N GLU A 289 26.48 47.49 9.76
CA GLU A 289 25.56 47.45 8.58
C GLU A 289 26.08 47.99 7.21
N ASP A 290 25.84 47.33 6.07
CA ASP A 290 24.51 47.12 5.48
C ASP A 290 24.51 46.03 4.37
N ALA A 291 23.34 45.66 3.83
CA ALA A 291 23.16 44.61 2.82
C ALA A 291 22.73 45.14 1.43
N PRO A 292 23.50 44.90 0.35
CA PRO A 292 23.03 45.10 -1.01
C PRO A 292 22.48 43.81 -1.64
N ARG A 293 21.19 43.85 -1.96
CA ARG A 293 20.50 42.92 -2.86
C ARG A 293 21.00 43.13 -4.30
N VAL A 294 21.52 42.10 -4.96
CA VAL A 294 21.98 42.15 -6.37
C VAL A 294 21.13 41.23 -7.25
N GLU A 295 20.89 41.66 -8.49
CA GLU A 295 19.89 41.12 -9.40
C GLU A 295 20.43 39.99 -10.30
N VAL A 296 19.55 39.12 -10.78
CA VAL A 296 19.89 38.02 -11.71
C VAL A 296 19.73 38.49 -13.15
N THR A 297 20.84 38.82 -13.81
CA THR A 297 20.88 39.14 -15.25
C THR A 297 21.41 37.95 -16.06
N SER A 298 20.51 37.25 -16.76
CA SER A 298 20.86 36.09 -17.59
C SER A 298 21.44 36.51 -18.95
N PRO A 299 22.61 35.99 -19.37
CA PRO A 299 23.05 36.06 -20.77
C PRO A 299 22.26 35.06 -21.65
N ALA A 300 22.01 35.43 -22.91
CA ALA A 300 21.33 34.59 -23.89
C ALA A 300 22.29 33.55 -24.53
N PRO A 301 21.77 32.42 -25.09
CA PRO A 301 22.61 31.37 -25.65
C PRO A 301 23.14 31.72 -27.05
N ASN A 302 24.47 31.64 -27.23
CA ASN A 302 25.12 31.57 -28.54
C ASN A 302 25.68 30.17 -28.75
N GLY A 303 25.19 29.45 -29.76
CA GLY A 303 25.70 28.13 -30.10
C GLY A 303 26.72 28.18 -31.25
N SER A 304 27.80 27.41 -31.14
CA SER A 304 28.45 26.81 -32.31
C SER A 304 29.16 25.52 -31.88
N SER A 305 28.95 24.44 -32.63
CA SER A 305 29.59 23.15 -32.39
C SER A 305 30.80 22.97 -33.30
N LYS A 306 31.96 22.66 -32.70
CA LYS A 306 33.07 21.99 -33.38
C LYS A 306 33.72 20.99 -32.42
N PRO A 307 34.11 19.79 -32.89
CA PRO A 307 34.91 18.86 -32.11
C PRO A 307 36.40 19.24 -32.18
N ASP A 308 37.13 19.01 -31.08
CA ASP A 308 38.43 18.33 -31.01
C ASP A 308 39.13 18.64 -29.67
N GLY A 309 40.08 17.80 -29.28
CA GLY A 309 41.00 18.04 -28.17
C GLY A 309 40.74 17.22 -26.92
N GLN A 310 41.76 16.48 -26.49
CA GLN A 310 41.83 15.86 -25.16
C GLN A 310 41.94 16.97 -24.10
N ASN A 311 41.18 16.86 -23.01
CA ASN A 311 41.40 17.67 -21.81
C ASN A 311 41.19 16.82 -20.55
N ASN A 312 42.15 16.89 -19.63
CA ASN A 312 42.07 16.27 -18.31
C ASN A 312 41.24 17.17 -17.39
N ASP A 313 39.92 16.99 -17.39
CA ASP A 313 39.04 17.75 -16.51
C ASP A 313 39.04 17.18 -15.08
N GLU A 314 39.96 17.68 -14.26
CA GLU A 314 40.10 17.38 -12.82
C GLU A 314 39.09 18.14 -11.93
N GLY A 315 37.85 18.29 -12.39
CA GLY A 315 36.77 18.90 -11.60
C GLY A 315 35.38 18.83 -12.23
N GLY A 316 35.30 18.52 -13.53
CA GLY A 316 34.10 18.56 -14.36
C GLY A 316 32.86 17.85 -13.81
N HIS A 317 31.73 18.54 -13.96
CA HIS A 317 30.38 18.01 -13.80
C HIS A 317 30.17 16.79 -14.72
N MET A 318 29.94 15.61 -14.14
CA MET A 318 29.71 14.40 -14.93
C MET A 318 28.26 14.33 -15.42
N ASP A 319 28.06 14.58 -16.71
CA ASP A 319 26.79 14.32 -17.37
C ASP A 319 26.40 12.84 -17.26
N GLN A 320 25.13 12.60 -16.95
CA GLN A 320 24.59 11.27 -16.63
C GLN A 320 23.90 10.66 -17.86
N ASP A 321 24.61 10.68 -18.99
CA ASP A 321 24.24 10.08 -20.27
C ASP A 321 24.43 8.55 -20.25
N ALA A 322 24.21 7.88 -21.38
CA ALA A 322 24.50 6.46 -21.53
C ALA A 322 25.97 6.08 -21.24
N SER A 323 26.97 6.92 -21.59
CA SER A 323 28.39 6.64 -21.39
C SER A 323 28.79 6.55 -19.91
N PHE A 324 28.15 7.34 -19.04
CA PHE A 324 28.30 7.24 -17.58
C PHE A 324 27.92 5.84 -17.05
N PHE A 325 26.99 5.15 -17.71
CA PHE A 325 26.52 3.83 -17.27
C PHE A 325 27.31 2.65 -17.85
N ASP A 326 28.23 2.88 -18.78
CA ASP A 326 29.05 1.81 -19.36
C ASP A 326 29.97 1.16 -18.29
N PRO A 327 30.11 -0.18 -18.24
CA PRO A 327 31.06 -0.85 -17.33
C PRO A 327 32.53 -0.55 -17.61
N SER A 328 32.90 -0.22 -18.86
CA SER A 328 34.28 0.12 -19.23
C SER A 328 34.72 1.50 -18.70
N ASN A 329 33.77 2.39 -18.38
CA ASN A 329 34.04 3.64 -17.68
C ASN A 329 34.34 3.36 -16.19
N THR A 330 35.59 3.01 -15.90
CA THR A 330 36.06 2.60 -14.58
C THR A 330 35.76 3.64 -13.50
N ARG A 331 36.00 4.93 -13.77
CA ARG A 331 35.73 6.05 -12.84
C ARG A 331 34.23 6.16 -12.51
N ALA A 332 33.34 6.08 -13.51
CA ALA A 332 31.89 6.11 -13.28
C ALA A 332 31.35 4.78 -12.69
N ALA A 333 32.01 3.65 -12.93
CA ALA A 333 31.69 2.37 -12.29
C ALA A 333 32.03 2.39 -10.79
N GLN A 334 33.24 2.87 -10.42
CA GLN A 334 33.67 3.06 -9.04
C GLN A 334 32.76 4.04 -8.28
N LEU A 335 32.43 5.19 -8.88
CA LEU A 335 31.51 6.16 -8.28
C LEU A 335 30.11 5.55 -8.03
N ARG A 336 29.60 4.74 -8.97
CA ARG A 336 28.33 4.00 -8.81
C ARG A 336 28.40 2.91 -7.74
N GLU A 337 29.57 2.31 -7.50
CA GLU A 337 29.78 1.33 -6.43
C GLU A 337 29.81 2.00 -5.06
N GLN A 338 30.63 3.05 -4.89
CA GLN A 338 30.69 3.82 -3.65
C GLN A 338 29.31 4.39 -3.27
N CYS A 339 28.60 5.02 -4.22
CA CYS A 339 27.24 5.52 -3.98
C CYS A 339 26.28 4.41 -3.54
N ALA A 340 26.42 3.18 -4.05
CA ALA A 340 25.59 2.06 -3.66
C ALA A 340 25.91 1.57 -2.24
N MET A 341 27.18 1.30 -1.94
CA MET A 341 27.58 0.72 -0.66
C MET A 341 27.40 1.67 0.52
N GLU A 342 27.64 2.98 0.35
CA GLU A 342 27.31 3.95 1.40
C GLU A 342 25.80 4.09 1.61
N THR A 343 24.99 4.03 0.54
CA THR A 343 23.52 4.05 0.65
C THR A 343 22.99 2.81 1.40
N LEU A 344 23.68 1.66 1.25
CA LEU A 344 23.40 0.45 2.04
C LEU A 344 23.83 0.61 3.50
N ASP A 345 24.95 1.29 3.76
CA ASP A 345 25.41 1.55 5.13
C ASP A 345 24.51 2.52 5.89
N GLU A 346 23.95 3.54 5.22
CA GLU A 346 22.90 4.43 5.75
C GLU A 346 21.60 3.67 6.06
N LEU A 347 21.21 2.73 5.20
CA LEU A 347 20.05 1.85 5.41
C LEU A 347 20.26 0.96 6.64
N LEU A 348 21.44 0.36 6.77
CA LEU A 348 21.81 -0.47 7.91
C LEU A 348 21.91 0.35 9.21
N ASP A 349 22.39 1.59 9.17
CA ASP A 349 22.36 2.48 10.35
C ASP A 349 20.94 2.86 10.75
N TYR A 350 20.03 3.11 9.80
CA TYR A 350 18.60 3.32 10.09
C TYR A 350 17.92 2.10 10.73
N ILE A 351 18.29 0.88 10.30
CA ILE A 351 17.73 -0.39 10.77
C ILE A 351 18.31 -0.82 12.13
N LEU A 352 19.61 -0.63 12.36
CA LEU A 352 20.30 -1.11 13.57
C LEU A 352 20.31 -0.04 14.68
N LYS A 353 20.67 1.20 14.34
CA LYS A 353 20.83 2.32 15.30
C LYS A 353 19.56 3.18 15.41
N GLY A 354 18.76 3.26 14.35
CA GLY A 354 17.49 3.99 14.32
C GLY A 354 16.26 3.16 14.71
N SER A 355 15.07 3.74 14.51
CA SER A 355 13.77 3.06 14.74
C SER A 355 13.33 2.17 13.56
N GLY A 356 14.17 1.98 12.54
CA GLY A 356 13.79 1.31 11.31
C GLY A 356 13.31 -0.12 11.51
N SER A 357 12.15 -0.42 10.92
CA SER A 357 11.60 -1.77 10.80
C SER A 357 11.90 -2.37 9.41
N VAL A 358 11.78 -1.55 8.35
CA VAL A 358 12.08 -1.94 6.97
C VAL A 358 12.93 -0.90 6.24
N GLY A 359 14.03 -1.34 5.63
CA GLY A 359 14.87 -0.52 4.74
C GLY A 359 14.75 -1.01 3.31
N ILE A 360 14.37 -0.13 2.38
CA ILE A 360 14.19 -0.48 0.95
C ILE A 360 15.34 0.14 0.13
N PHE A 361 16.21 -0.70 -0.41
CA PHE A 361 17.36 -0.33 -1.23
C PHE A 361 16.97 -0.29 -2.72
N ASP A 362 16.78 0.92 -3.26
CA ASP A 362 16.33 1.15 -4.64
C ASP A 362 17.51 1.45 -5.58
N ALA A 363 17.95 0.40 -6.29
CA ALA A 363 18.98 0.42 -7.32
C ALA A 363 18.69 -0.67 -8.38
N THR A 364 19.53 -0.80 -9.42
CA THR A 364 19.34 -1.87 -10.43
C THR A 364 19.78 -3.25 -9.95
N ASN A 365 20.88 -3.34 -9.20
CA ASN A 365 21.45 -4.57 -8.62
C ASN A 365 21.44 -5.77 -9.60
N SER A 366 21.70 -5.47 -10.87
CA SER A 366 21.48 -6.34 -12.03
C SER A 366 22.61 -7.34 -12.29
N THR A 367 23.72 -7.26 -11.56
CA THR A 367 24.82 -8.22 -11.63
C THR A 367 24.80 -9.13 -10.40
N LEU A 368 25.12 -10.40 -10.60
CA LEU A 368 25.25 -11.35 -9.49
C LEU A 368 26.28 -10.88 -8.45
N ALA A 369 27.43 -10.36 -8.89
CA ALA A 369 28.48 -9.84 -8.02
C ALA A 369 27.97 -8.77 -7.05
N ARG A 370 27.14 -7.83 -7.53
CA ARG A 370 26.54 -6.80 -6.68
C ARG A 370 25.59 -7.39 -5.64
N ARG A 371 24.80 -8.40 -6.00
CA ARG A 371 23.87 -9.07 -5.06
C ARG A 371 24.62 -9.83 -3.96
N LYS A 372 25.77 -10.47 -4.29
CA LYS A 372 26.67 -11.05 -3.29
C LYS A 372 27.19 -9.98 -2.33
N GLN A 373 27.86 -8.94 -2.84
CA GLN A 373 28.40 -7.84 -2.03
C GLN A 373 27.35 -7.21 -1.08
N ILE A 374 26.10 -7.03 -1.54
CA ILE A 374 25.00 -6.54 -0.69
C ILE A 374 24.67 -7.53 0.42
N MET A 375 24.53 -8.83 0.12
CA MET A 375 24.30 -9.85 1.14
C MET A 375 25.47 -9.92 2.13
N ASP A 376 26.70 -9.98 1.63
CA ASP A 376 27.92 -10.07 2.44
C ASP A 376 28.03 -8.88 3.41
N ARG A 377 27.84 -7.64 2.91
CA ARG A 377 27.84 -6.42 3.73
C ARG A 377 26.71 -6.39 4.76
N VAL A 378 25.53 -6.90 4.44
CA VAL A 378 24.43 -7.05 5.42
C VAL A 378 24.78 -8.09 6.49
N ARG A 379 25.39 -9.22 6.11
CA ARG A 379 25.76 -10.30 7.03
C ARG A 379 26.91 -9.92 7.95
N GLU A 380 27.92 -9.21 7.43
CA GLU A 380 29.01 -8.59 8.19
C GLU A 380 28.48 -7.64 9.27
N ARG A 381 27.55 -6.73 8.89
CA ARG A 381 27.10 -5.64 9.76
C ARG A 381 25.93 -5.97 10.70
N ALA A 382 25.09 -6.94 10.35
CA ALA A 382 23.85 -7.26 11.06
C ALA A 382 23.69 -8.75 11.40
N GLY A 383 24.70 -9.57 11.08
CA GLY A 383 24.67 -11.02 11.29
C GLY A 383 23.69 -11.77 10.38
N PRO A 384 23.50 -13.09 10.61
CA PRO A 384 22.55 -13.90 9.87
C PRO A 384 21.09 -13.62 10.26
N GLU A 385 20.82 -12.95 11.38
CA GLU A 385 19.47 -12.72 11.90
C GLU A 385 18.66 -11.74 11.04
N LEU A 386 19.28 -10.67 10.51
CA LEU A 386 18.55 -9.67 9.73
C LEU A 386 17.97 -10.26 8.44
N ASN A 387 16.65 -10.23 8.29
CA ASN A 387 15.98 -10.73 7.09
C ASN A 387 16.36 -9.87 5.88
N VAL A 388 16.59 -10.53 4.74
CA VAL A 388 16.82 -9.89 3.44
C VAL A 388 15.83 -10.49 2.44
N LEU A 389 15.18 -9.65 1.65
CA LEU A 389 14.31 -10.04 0.54
C LEU A 389 14.72 -9.31 -0.73
N PHE A 390 15.15 -10.04 -1.75
CA PHE A 390 15.33 -9.45 -3.09
C PHE A 390 13.97 -9.34 -3.79
N VAL A 391 13.69 -8.19 -4.42
CA VAL A 391 12.48 -7.94 -5.20
C VAL A 391 12.91 -7.62 -6.63
N GLU A 392 12.90 -8.63 -7.49
CA GLU A 392 13.21 -8.48 -8.91
C GLU A 392 11.96 -8.09 -9.69
N SER A 393 12.05 -6.99 -10.45
CA SER A 393 10.96 -6.54 -11.32
C SER A 393 11.32 -6.75 -12.79
N LEU A 394 10.58 -7.64 -13.43
CA LEU A 394 10.69 -8.06 -14.82
C LEU A 394 9.51 -7.50 -15.63
N CYS A 395 9.79 -7.11 -16.87
CA CYS A 395 8.79 -6.66 -17.83
C CYS A 395 9.17 -7.27 -19.17
N THR A 396 8.36 -8.20 -19.66
CA THR A 396 8.42 -8.83 -20.98
C THR A 396 7.42 -8.21 -21.95
N ASP A 397 6.36 -7.61 -21.42
CA ASP A 397 5.36 -6.84 -22.15
C ASP A 397 5.96 -5.51 -22.68
N GLN A 398 5.78 -5.24 -23.98
CA GLN A 398 6.39 -4.09 -24.66
C GLN A 398 5.61 -2.79 -24.42
N ASN A 399 4.28 -2.83 -24.49
CA ASN A 399 3.42 -1.66 -24.25
C ASN A 399 3.63 -1.12 -22.82
N LEU A 400 3.77 -2.05 -21.87
CA LEU A 400 4.14 -1.77 -20.49
C LEU A 400 5.56 -1.20 -20.36
N LEU A 401 6.54 -1.75 -21.08
CA LEU A 401 7.91 -1.23 -21.10
C LEU A 401 7.95 0.22 -21.64
N GLU A 402 7.34 0.48 -22.80
CA GLU A 402 7.25 1.82 -23.38
C GLU A 402 6.61 2.82 -22.41
N SER A 403 5.51 2.45 -21.77
CA SER A 403 4.82 3.29 -20.78
C SER A 403 5.74 3.64 -19.59
N ASN A 404 6.52 2.66 -19.11
CA ASN A 404 7.53 2.90 -18.08
C ASN A 404 8.75 3.70 -18.59
N MET A 405 9.11 3.59 -19.87
CA MET A 405 10.16 4.42 -20.49
C MET A 405 9.69 5.87 -20.58
N ARG A 406 8.49 6.15 -21.12
CA ARG A 406 7.90 7.51 -21.17
C ARG A 406 7.88 8.14 -19.77
N LEU A 407 7.44 7.42 -18.73
CA LEU A 407 7.47 7.89 -17.33
C LEU A 407 8.89 8.21 -16.82
N LYS A 408 9.92 7.52 -17.33
CA LYS A 408 11.32 7.74 -16.95
C LYS A 408 11.96 8.92 -17.70
N LEU A 409 11.48 9.24 -18.90
CA LEU A 409 11.83 10.46 -19.65
C LEU A 409 11.21 11.70 -19.01
N SER A 410 9.97 11.62 -18.50
CA SER A 410 9.37 12.67 -17.65
C SER A 410 10.01 12.81 -16.25
N GLY A 411 11.22 12.27 -16.03
CA GLY A 411 11.93 12.30 -14.76
C GLY A 411 13.18 13.20 -14.80
N PRO A 412 13.77 13.55 -13.65
CA PRO A 412 14.86 14.53 -13.53
C PRO A 412 16.21 14.10 -14.16
N ASP A 413 16.29 12.90 -14.74
CA ASP A 413 17.46 12.51 -15.56
C ASP A 413 17.35 13.10 -17.01
N TYR A 414 16.15 13.52 -17.44
CA TYR A 414 15.81 13.91 -18.82
C TYR A 414 14.83 15.09 -18.96
N GLN A 415 14.37 15.68 -17.85
CA GLN A 415 13.23 16.62 -17.80
C GLN A 415 13.27 17.75 -18.85
N ASP A 416 14.45 18.33 -19.09
CA ASP A 416 14.65 19.49 -19.96
C ASP A 416 15.35 19.12 -21.29
N LYS A 417 15.29 17.84 -21.69
CA LYS A 417 15.88 17.31 -22.92
C LYS A 417 14.81 17.00 -23.97
N ASP A 418 15.20 17.02 -25.24
CA ASP A 418 14.33 16.60 -26.35
C ASP A 418 13.80 15.16 -26.14
N PRO A 419 12.49 14.91 -26.26
CA PRO A 419 11.90 13.60 -25.95
C PRO A 419 12.43 12.43 -26.80
N TYR A 420 12.80 12.68 -28.06
CA TYR A 420 13.31 11.65 -28.97
C TYR A 420 14.78 11.34 -28.67
N ALA A 421 15.62 12.35 -28.53
CA ALA A 421 17.02 12.19 -28.12
C ALA A 421 17.13 11.55 -26.73
N ALA A 422 16.26 11.92 -25.79
CA ALA A 422 16.17 11.32 -24.47
C ALA A 422 15.73 9.84 -24.52
N LEU A 423 14.79 9.47 -25.41
CA LEU A 423 14.41 8.08 -25.64
C LEU A 423 15.58 7.26 -26.20
N GLU A 424 16.34 7.80 -27.16
CA GLU A 424 17.49 7.10 -27.76
C GLU A 424 18.69 6.95 -26.81
N ASP A 425 19.00 7.96 -26.00
CA ASP A 425 19.95 7.81 -24.88
C ASP A 425 19.49 6.72 -23.91
N PHE A 426 18.21 6.77 -23.51
CA PHE A 426 17.68 5.81 -22.55
C PHE A 426 17.65 4.37 -23.08
N LYS A 427 17.38 4.16 -24.39
CA LYS A 427 17.53 2.86 -25.07
C LYS A 427 18.97 2.35 -25.01
N LYS A 428 19.95 3.19 -25.37
CA LYS A 428 21.39 2.84 -25.29
C LYS A 428 21.78 2.45 -23.87
N ARG A 429 21.35 3.23 -22.88
CA ARG A 429 21.53 2.98 -21.44
C ARG A 429 20.91 1.65 -20.99
N VAL A 430 19.70 1.30 -21.46
CA VAL A 430 19.07 -0.01 -21.19
C VAL A 430 19.91 -1.15 -21.79
N ALA A 431 20.32 -1.05 -23.06
CA ALA A 431 21.13 -2.08 -23.73
C ALA A 431 22.50 -2.30 -23.04
N ILE A 432 23.12 -1.26 -22.49
CA ILE A 432 24.35 -1.35 -21.69
C ILE A 432 24.13 -2.19 -20.41
N TYR A 433 23.00 -2.00 -19.73
CA TYR A 433 22.63 -2.82 -18.56
C TYR A 433 22.28 -4.26 -18.95
N GLU A 434 21.59 -4.47 -20.08
CA GLU A 434 21.18 -5.79 -20.57
C GLU A 434 22.36 -6.70 -20.91
N LYS A 435 23.44 -6.18 -21.51
CA LYS A 435 24.70 -6.92 -21.76
C LYS A 435 25.30 -7.60 -20.52
N ASN A 436 25.00 -7.09 -19.31
CA ASN A 436 25.56 -7.55 -18.04
C ASN A 436 24.48 -7.96 -17.04
N TYR A 437 23.23 -8.10 -17.49
CA TYR A 437 22.12 -8.46 -16.61
C TYR A 437 22.10 -9.96 -16.38
N VAL A 438 22.31 -10.35 -15.12
CA VAL A 438 22.06 -11.69 -14.63
C VAL A 438 20.77 -11.61 -13.81
N PRO A 439 19.64 -12.18 -14.28
CA PRO A 439 18.42 -12.28 -13.47
C PRO A 439 18.66 -12.99 -12.14
N ILE A 440 17.70 -12.94 -11.22
CA ILE A 440 17.72 -13.84 -10.07
C ILE A 440 17.44 -15.27 -10.56
N GLY A 441 18.05 -16.28 -9.96
CA GLY A 441 17.85 -17.68 -10.37
C GLY A 441 18.56 -18.67 -9.47
N ASP A 442 19.00 -19.77 -10.08
CA ASP A 442 19.54 -20.98 -9.44
C ASP A 442 20.57 -20.65 -8.34
N TYR A 443 21.48 -19.71 -8.60
CA TYR A 443 22.47 -19.27 -7.61
C TYR A 443 21.83 -18.79 -6.30
N GLU A 444 20.81 -17.95 -6.37
CA GLU A 444 20.11 -17.46 -5.18
C GLU A 444 19.37 -18.59 -4.45
N GLU A 445 18.91 -19.62 -5.16
CA GLU A 445 18.21 -20.77 -4.55
C GLU A 445 19.20 -21.71 -3.84
N ASP A 446 20.30 -22.06 -4.51
CA ASP A 446 21.43 -22.83 -3.94
C ASP A 446 21.97 -22.16 -2.67
N HIS A 447 22.11 -20.82 -2.70
CA HIS A 447 22.67 -20.03 -1.60
C HIS A 447 21.62 -19.55 -0.59
N ASN A 448 20.38 -20.04 -0.66
CA ASN A 448 19.31 -19.76 0.30
C ASN A 448 19.03 -18.25 0.47
N MET A 449 19.05 -17.49 -0.63
CA MET A 449 18.82 -16.05 -0.68
C MET A 449 17.34 -15.76 -0.97
N PRO A 450 16.53 -15.27 0.00
CA PRO A 450 15.10 -15.10 -0.20
C PRO A 450 14.78 -14.06 -1.27
N TYR A 451 13.90 -14.40 -2.21
CA TYR A 451 13.54 -13.51 -3.30
C TYR A 451 12.07 -13.59 -3.70
N VAL A 452 11.59 -12.53 -4.36
CA VAL A 452 10.36 -12.54 -5.16
C VAL A 452 10.62 -11.88 -6.52
N LYS A 453 10.19 -12.54 -7.59
CA LYS A 453 10.19 -12.04 -8.97
C LYS A 453 8.77 -11.61 -9.32
N MET A 454 8.63 -10.38 -9.78
CA MET A 454 7.39 -9.79 -10.26
C MET A 454 7.51 -9.58 -11.77
N ILE A 455 6.78 -10.37 -12.55
CA ILE A 455 6.82 -10.37 -14.02
C ILE A 455 5.55 -9.68 -14.53
N ASP A 456 5.71 -8.72 -15.43
CA ASP A 456 4.65 -7.92 -16.04
C ASP A 456 3.64 -7.39 -15.00
N VAL A 457 4.18 -6.67 -14.00
CA VAL A 457 3.39 -6.06 -12.89
C VAL A 457 2.57 -7.12 -12.12
N GLY A 458 3.13 -8.31 -11.93
CA GLY A 458 2.52 -9.36 -11.12
C GLY A 458 1.60 -10.31 -11.89
N ARG A 459 1.43 -10.15 -13.21
CA ARG A 459 0.85 -11.17 -14.13
C ARG A 459 1.40 -12.56 -13.84
N LYS A 460 2.69 -12.65 -13.49
CA LYS A 460 3.28 -13.83 -12.84
C LYS A 460 4.16 -13.40 -11.67
N MET A 461 4.00 -14.09 -10.55
CA MET A 461 4.83 -13.95 -9.35
C MET A 461 5.56 -15.27 -9.08
N VAL A 462 6.84 -15.21 -8.73
CA VAL A 462 7.64 -16.37 -8.28
C VAL A 462 8.33 -16.00 -6.98
N SER A 463 8.16 -16.78 -5.92
CA SER A 463 8.75 -16.52 -4.61
C SER A 463 9.59 -17.70 -4.13
N HIS A 464 10.79 -17.41 -3.64
CA HIS A 464 11.71 -18.39 -3.07
C HIS A 464 12.00 -18.04 -1.60
N GLN A 465 11.80 -19.01 -0.71
CA GLN A 465 12.22 -18.99 0.70
C GLN A 465 11.77 -17.76 1.52
N ILE A 466 10.54 -17.28 1.33
CA ILE A 466 9.99 -16.16 2.11
C ILE A 466 9.91 -16.53 3.60
N LYS A 467 10.64 -15.80 4.44
CA LYS A 467 10.75 -16.02 5.89
C LYS A 467 10.47 -14.73 6.66
N GLY A 468 9.83 -14.85 7.82
CA GLY A 468 9.51 -13.72 8.70
C GLY A 468 8.25 -12.93 8.28
N PHE A 469 7.62 -12.28 9.26
CA PHE A 469 6.32 -11.60 9.08
C PHE A 469 6.39 -10.46 8.06
N LEU A 470 7.39 -9.57 8.15
CA LEU A 470 7.51 -8.41 7.26
C LEU A 470 7.72 -8.80 5.79
N ALA A 471 8.48 -9.85 5.51
CA ALA A 471 8.65 -10.36 4.14
C ALA A 471 7.34 -10.98 3.61
N GLY A 472 6.60 -11.68 4.47
CA GLY A 472 5.25 -12.16 4.17
C GLY A 472 4.28 -11.01 3.84
N GLN A 473 4.28 -9.93 4.62
CA GLN A 473 3.45 -8.74 4.34
C GLN A 473 3.87 -8.04 3.05
N ALA A 474 5.17 -7.94 2.75
CA ALA A 474 5.67 -7.36 1.50
C ALA A 474 5.24 -8.20 0.28
N VAL A 475 5.41 -9.52 0.30
CA VAL A 475 4.98 -10.42 -0.79
C VAL A 475 3.45 -10.44 -0.94
N TYR A 476 2.71 -10.42 0.17
CA TYR A 476 1.24 -10.30 0.15
C TYR A 476 0.79 -8.98 -0.53
N TYR A 477 1.47 -7.86 -0.27
CA TYR A 477 1.17 -6.61 -0.97
C TYR A 477 1.48 -6.69 -2.46
N LEU A 478 2.63 -7.27 -2.84
CA LEU A 478 3.03 -7.41 -4.25
C LEU A 478 2.08 -8.32 -5.04
N LEU A 479 1.48 -9.34 -4.41
CA LEU A 479 0.41 -10.17 -5.00
C LEU A 479 -0.90 -9.41 -5.26
N ASN A 480 -1.12 -8.27 -4.59
CA ASN A 480 -2.30 -7.43 -4.73
C ASN A 480 -1.98 -6.07 -5.40
N PHE A 481 -0.81 -5.95 -6.03
CA PHE A 481 -0.30 -4.69 -6.55
C PHE A 481 -0.94 -4.33 -7.89
N ASN A 482 -1.75 -3.28 -7.90
CA ASN A 482 -2.47 -2.84 -9.10
C ASN A 482 -2.06 -1.42 -9.54
N LEU A 483 -1.98 -1.22 -10.86
CA LEU A 483 -1.62 0.03 -11.54
C LEU A 483 -2.77 0.68 -12.33
N ALA A 484 -3.95 0.04 -12.38
CA ALA A 484 -5.13 0.51 -13.10
C ALA A 484 -5.49 1.97 -12.77
N PRO A 485 -5.66 2.85 -13.77
CA PRO A 485 -6.19 4.19 -13.55
C PRO A 485 -7.66 4.06 -13.12
N ARG A 486 -8.01 4.63 -11.96
CA ARG A 486 -9.36 4.55 -11.38
C ARG A 486 -9.64 5.73 -10.49
N MET A 487 -10.92 5.97 -10.21
CA MET A 487 -11.34 7.01 -9.26
C MET A 487 -11.81 6.36 -7.96
N ILE A 488 -11.20 6.77 -6.85
CA ILE A 488 -11.65 6.48 -5.49
C ILE A 488 -12.24 7.77 -4.94
N TRP A 489 -13.52 7.75 -4.56
CA TRP A 489 -14.22 8.86 -3.95
C TRP A 489 -14.43 8.57 -2.47
N ILE A 490 -14.14 9.52 -1.58
CA ILE A 490 -14.44 9.41 -0.15
C ILE A 490 -15.39 10.54 0.23
N THR A 491 -16.43 10.21 0.97
CA THR A 491 -17.35 11.19 1.54
C THR A 491 -17.86 10.74 2.91
N ARG A 492 -18.38 11.70 3.66
CA ARG A 492 -19.29 11.40 4.76
C ARG A 492 -20.70 11.17 4.22
N HIS A 493 -21.52 10.43 4.94
CA HIS A 493 -22.97 10.49 4.78
C HIS A 493 -23.48 11.95 4.77
N GLY A 494 -24.64 12.17 4.17
CA GLY A 494 -25.39 13.42 4.33
C GLY A 494 -25.69 13.70 5.80
N GLU A 495 -26.07 14.92 6.13
CA GLU A 495 -26.42 15.28 7.51
C GLU A 495 -27.51 14.35 8.07
N SER A 496 -27.33 13.88 9.31
CA SER A 496 -28.28 13.02 10.00
C SER A 496 -28.93 13.74 11.18
N MET A 497 -30.09 13.25 11.65
CA MET A 497 -30.78 13.85 12.80
C MET A 497 -29.91 13.90 14.07
N ASP A 498 -29.03 12.91 14.29
CA ASP A 498 -28.00 12.97 15.35
C ASP A 498 -27.00 14.12 15.15
N ASN A 499 -26.68 14.51 13.91
CA ASN A 499 -25.81 15.67 13.64
C ASN A 499 -26.52 17.00 13.94
N VAL A 500 -27.81 17.11 13.55
CA VAL A 500 -28.66 18.27 13.92
C VAL A 500 -28.78 18.39 15.44
N ALA A 501 -28.85 17.26 16.15
CA ALA A 501 -28.89 17.20 17.61
C ALA A 501 -27.52 17.33 18.31
N GLY A 502 -26.41 17.51 17.57
CA GLY A 502 -25.06 17.64 18.13
C GLY A 502 -24.50 16.37 18.82
N LYS A 503 -25.06 15.20 18.53
CA LYS A 503 -24.70 13.91 19.13
C LYS A 503 -23.57 13.20 18.40
N ILE A 504 -22.87 12.32 19.11
CA ILE A 504 -21.86 11.41 18.54
C ILE A 504 -22.36 9.97 18.45
N GLY A 505 -21.77 9.19 17.52
CA GLY A 505 -22.16 7.80 17.31
C GLY A 505 -23.53 7.68 16.65
N GLY A 506 -24.39 6.83 17.21
CA GLY A 506 -25.81 6.72 16.89
C GLY A 506 -26.12 6.04 15.56
N ASP A 507 -27.42 5.84 15.31
CA ASP A 507 -27.98 5.28 14.07
C ASP A 507 -29.27 6.01 13.63
N SER A 508 -29.26 7.35 13.70
CA SER A 508 -30.33 8.15 13.11
C SER A 508 -30.34 8.07 11.59
N ASP A 509 -31.54 8.31 11.06
CA ASP A 509 -31.82 8.61 9.66
C ASP A 509 -31.26 9.99 9.24
N LEU A 510 -31.25 10.26 7.93
CA LEU A 510 -30.86 11.53 7.33
C LEU A 510 -31.85 12.68 7.64
N SER A 511 -31.32 13.90 7.78
CA SER A 511 -32.13 15.13 7.71
C SER A 511 -32.61 15.39 6.28
N GLU A 512 -33.51 16.35 6.08
CA GLU A 512 -33.93 16.79 4.74
C GLU A 512 -32.72 17.26 3.90
N ASP A 513 -31.80 18.01 4.51
CA ASP A 513 -30.56 18.48 3.87
C ASP A 513 -29.60 17.31 3.57
N GLY A 514 -29.55 16.30 4.43
CA GLY A 514 -28.89 15.04 4.14
C GLY A 514 -29.47 14.32 2.91
N GLN A 515 -30.79 14.33 2.72
CA GLN A 515 -31.45 13.76 1.54
C GLN A 515 -31.19 14.59 0.28
N ARG A 516 -31.22 15.93 0.37
CA ARG A 516 -30.88 16.84 -0.74
C ARG A 516 -29.44 16.61 -1.22
N TYR A 517 -28.48 16.64 -0.28
CA TYR A 517 -27.07 16.31 -0.52
C TYR A 517 -26.91 14.97 -1.24
N SER A 518 -27.62 13.94 -0.79
CA SER A 518 -27.47 12.57 -1.32
C SER A 518 -27.97 12.46 -2.77
N LYS A 519 -29.06 13.15 -3.13
CA LYS A 519 -29.54 13.23 -4.53
C LYS A 519 -28.54 13.97 -5.43
N ALA A 520 -28.00 15.10 -4.97
CA ALA A 520 -26.99 15.85 -5.71
C ALA A 520 -25.70 15.04 -5.91
N MET A 521 -25.22 14.37 -4.85
CA MET A 521 -24.04 13.51 -4.88
C MET A 521 -24.14 12.43 -5.95
N THR A 522 -25.26 11.73 -6.04
CA THR A 522 -25.48 10.69 -7.06
C THR A 522 -25.39 11.25 -8.47
N ARG A 523 -26.09 12.36 -8.77
CA ARG A 523 -26.04 13.00 -10.11
C ARG A 523 -24.63 13.48 -10.46
N PHE A 524 -23.93 14.07 -9.48
CA PHE A 524 -22.57 14.57 -9.68
C PHE A 524 -21.57 13.44 -9.92
N VAL A 525 -21.62 12.35 -9.14
CA VAL A 525 -20.73 11.20 -9.31
C VAL A 525 -20.95 10.52 -10.67
N ASP A 526 -22.18 10.40 -11.14
CA ASP A 526 -22.47 9.87 -12.49
C ASP A 526 -21.93 10.78 -13.63
N LYS A 527 -22.12 12.10 -13.49
CA LYS A 527 -21.52 13.12 -14.38
C LYS A 527 -20.00 13.00 -14.41
N GLN A 528 -19.35 12.75 -13.27
CA GLN A 528 -17.90 12.56 -13.18
C GLN A 528 -17.44 11.18 -13.72
N ARG A 529 -18.22 10.11 -13.55
CA ARG A 529 -18.00 8.78 -14.16
C ARG A 529 -17.91 8.92 -15.68
N LYS A 530 -18.91 9.56 -16.29
CA LYS A 530 -18.99 9.82 -17.73
C LYS A 530 -17.86 10.75 -18.22
N ALA A 531 -17.60 11.86 -17.50
CA ALA A 531 -16.52 12.79 -17.83
C ALA A 531 -15.10 12.25 -17.59
N TRP A 532 -14.92 11.15 -16.84
CA TRP A 532 -13.65 10.46 -16.74
C TRP A 532 -13.42 9.53 -17.94
N ALA A 533 -14.44 8.78 -18.37
CA ALA A 533 -14.34 7.88 -19.52
C ALA A 533 -13.92 8.63 -20.80
N VAL A 534 -14.56 9.77 -21.09
CA VAL A 534 -14.19 10.65 -22.22
C VAL A 534 -12.71 11.07 -22.12
N ARG A 535 -12.26 11.56 -20.96
CA ARG A 535 -10.87 11.98 -20.76
C ARG A 535 -9.84 10.85 -20.87
N GLN A 536 -10.21 9.59 -20.60
CA GLN A 536 -9.30 8.46 -20.86
C GLN A 536 -9.24 8.12 -22.35
N ALA A 537 -10.38 8.13 -23.06
CA ALA A 537 -10.41 7.95 -24.51
C ALA A 537 -9.60 9.04 -25.24
N ASP A 538 -9.83 10.31 -24.87
CA ASP A 538 -9.05 11.46 -25.36
C ASP A 538 -7.55 11.27 -25.08
N LYS A 539 -7.19 10.83 -23.86
CA LYS A 539 -5.80 10.60 -23.50
C LYS A 539 -5.17 9.47 -24.31
N MET A 540 -5.86 8.34 -24.47
CA MET A 540 -5.35 7.21 -25.25
C MET A 540 -5.13 7.63 -26.71
N ALA A 541 -6.10 8.31 -27.33
CA ALA A 541 -5.98 8.81 -28.69
C ALA A 541 -4.82 9.81 -28.90
N ASN A 542 -4.45 10.58 -27.87
CA ASN A 542 -3.39 11.59 -27.91
C ASN A 542 -2.07 11.15 -27.22
N THR A 543 -1.73 9.85 -27.16
CA THR A 543 -0.49 9.37 -26.51
C THR A 543 0.47 8.62 -27.44
N HIS A 544 1.30 9.38 -28.17
CA HIS A 544 2.20 8.89 -29.21
C HIS A 544 3.40 8.07 -28.70
N PHE A 545 3.94 7.20 -29.58
CA PHE A 545 5.27 6.64 -29.43
C PHE A 545 6.03 6.67 -30.78
N PRO A 546 7.27 7.21 -30.85
CA PRO A 546 7.99 7.96 -29.81
C PRO A 546 7.18 9.15 -29.25
N PRO A 547 7.44 9.60 -28.01
CA PRO A 547 6.76 10.74 -27.44
C PRO A 547 7.14 12.03 -28.17
N VAL A 548 6.18 12.91 -28.38
CA VAL A 548 6.33 14.19 -29.10
C VAL A 548 6.41 15.36 -28.10
N ALA A 549 7.08 16.44 -28.47
CA ALA A 549 7.11 17.66 -27.67
C ALA A 549 5.68 18.21 -27.48
N GLY A 550 5.18 18.17 -26.24
CA GLY A 550 3.81 18.52 -25.88
C GLY A 550 2.95 17.35 -25.38
N ASP A 551 3.34 16.09 -25.63
CA ASP A 551 2.65 14.91 -25.11
C ASP A 551 2.52 14.99 -23.57
N HIS A 552 1.29 15.07 -23.08
CA HIS A 552 1.03 15.12 -21.64
C HIS A 552 1.18 13.74 -21.00
N THR A 553 1.58 13.74 -19.71
CA THR A 553 1.90 12.59 -18.84
C THR A 553 1.38 11.25 -19.37
N PRO A 554 2.26 10.26 -19.68
CA PRO A 554 1.89 9.02 -20.35
C PRO A 554 0.78 8.23 -19.63
N PRO A 555 0.13 7.25 -20.31
CA PRO A 555 -0.84 6.36 -19.65
C PRO A 555 -0.23 5.73 -18.38
N ASN A 556 -1.09 5.42 -17.39
CA ASN A 556 -0.63 4.58 -16.29
C ASN A 556 -0.11 3.26 -16.90
N PRO A 557 1.05 2.73 -16.47
CA PRO A 557 1.60 1.48 -16.96
C PRO A 557 0.76 0.30 -16.42
N TYR A 558 -0.46 0.16 -16.94
CA TYR A 558 -1.44 -0.86 -16.65
C TYR A 558 -1.62 -1.72 -17.89
N PHE A 559 -1.83 -3.02 -17.68
CA PHE A 559 -2.17 -3.94 -18.75
C PHE A 559 -3.70 -4.00 -18.89
N SER A 560 -4.23 -3.16 -19.77
CA SER A 560 -5.65 -3.14 -20.12
C SER A 560 -5.95 -4.13 -21.23
N HIS A 561 -7.07 -4.85 -21.12
CA HIS A 561 -7.72 -5.42 -22.29
C HIS A 561 -8.52 -4.32 -23.03
N GLU A 562 -8.74 -4.48 -24.34
CA GLU A 562 -9.41 -3.47 -25.17
C GLU A 562 -10.89 -3.26 -24.77
N ASP A 563 -11.49 -4.25 -24.10
CA ASP A 563 -12.86 -4.23 -23.55
C ASP A 563 -12.92 -3.93 -22.01
N ASP A 564 -11.86 -3.41 -21.37
CA ASP A 564 -11.82 -3.15 -19.91
C ASP A 564 -12.76 -1.99 -19.47
N GLN A 565 -14.08 -2.24 -19.47
CA GLN A 565 -15.06 -1.34 -18.88
C GLN A 565 -15.05 -1.45 -17.34
N HIS A 566 -14.33 -0.53 -16.68
CA HIS A 566 -14.29 -0.43 -15.22
C HIS A 566 -15.69 -0.34 -14.60
N ASN A 567 -15.99 -1.20 -13.62
CA ASN A 567 -17.24 -1.09 -12.85
C ASN A 567 -17.17 0.14 -11.93
N PHE A 568 -18.30 0.48 -11.30
CA PHE A 568 -18.35 1.50 -10.25
C PHE A 568 -19.02 0.95 -9.00
N CYS A 569 -18.22 0.62 -7.99
CA CYS A 569 -18.72 0.17 -6.70
C CYS A 569 -19.14 1.36 -5.81
N VAL A 570 -20.21 1.21 -5.04
CA VAL A 570 -20.62 2.18 -4.02
C VAL A 570 -20.65 1.48 -2.67
N TRP A 571 -19.64 1.75 -1.84
CA TRP A 571 -19.49 1.13 -0.53
C TRP A 571 -20.02 2.06 0.56
N THR A 572 -20.78 1.47 1.48
CA THR A 572 -21.44 2.14 2.60
C THR A 572 -21.06 1.47 3.92
N SER A 573 -21.23 2.17 5.04
CA SER A 573 -21.31 1.49 6.34
C SER A 573 -22.63 0.72 6.49
N MET A 574 -22.79 -0.03 7.59
CA MET A 574 -24.08 -0.64 7.94
C MET A 574 -25.02 0.29 8.72
N LEU A 575 -24.66 1.57 8.91
CA LEU A 575 -25.47 2.57 9.61
C LEU A 575 -26.40 3.32 8.64
N LYS A 576 -27.67 3.52 9.02
CA LYS A 576 -28.75 3.98 8.13
C LYS A 576 -28.40 5.22 7.32
N ARG A 577 -27.87 6.26 7.96
CA ARG A 577 -27.45 7.51 7.30
C ARG A 577 -26.47 7.30 6.14
N SER A 578 -25.60 6.29 6.22
CA SER A 578 -24.70 5.94 5.11
C SER A 578 -25.43 5.22 3.97
N ILE A 579 -26.33 4.29 4.32
CA ILE A 579 -27.12 3.51 3.35
C ILE A 579 -28.09 4.44 2.60
N GLN A 580 -28.84 5.26 3.33
CA GLN A 580 -29.75 6.28 2.80
C GLN A 580 -29.03 7.32 1.93
N SER A 581 -27.75 7.59 2.18
CA SER A 581 -26.96 8.45 1.29
C SER A 581 -26.59 7.82 -0.04
N ALA A 582 -26.56 6.48 -0.14
CA ALA A 582 -26.32 5.74 -1.37
C ALA A 582 -27.60 5.28 -2.10
N GLN A 583 -28.78 5.39 -1.47
CA GLN A 583 -30.05 4.81 -1.95
C GLN A 583 -30.57 5.31 -3.32
N TYR A 584 -29.89 6.28 -3.94
CA TYR A 584 -30.25 6.83 -5.25
C TYR A 584 -29.36 6.32 -6.40
N PHE A 585 -28.27 5.59 -6.11
CA PHE A 585 -27.53 4.87 -7.15
C PHE A 585 -28.35 3.66 -7.63
N CYS A 586 -28.34 3.40 -8.95
CA CYS A 586 -29.06 2.28 -9.54
C CYS A 586 -28.21 0.99 -9.50
N ASP A 587 -28.77 -0.11 -9.00
CA ASP A 587 -28.09 -1.42 -8.90
C ASP A 587 -27.70 -2.03 -10.26
N GLU A 588 -28.26 -1.54 -11.38
CA GLU A 588 -27.86 -1.92 -12.75
C GLU A 588 -26.59 -1.21 -13.22
N ASP A 589 -26.30 -0.03 -12.66
CA ASP A 589 -25.19 0.86 -13.05
C ASP A 589 -24.03 0.85 -12.02
N TYR A 590 -24.31 0.45 -10.77
CA TYR A 590 -23.44 0.60 -9.62
C TYR A 590 -23.50 -0.63 -8.71
N GLU A 591 -22.34 -1.17 -8.32
CA GLU A 591 -22.27 -2.28 -7.38
C GLU A 591 -22.34 -1.78 -5.94
N VAL A 592 -23.55 -1.67 -5.39
CA VAL A 592 -23.78 -1.16 -4.03
C VAL A 592 -23.49 -2.24 -2.97
N LYS A 593 -22.61 -1.93 -2.00
CA LYS A 593 -22.20 -2.83 -0.91
C LYS A 593 -22.26 -2.16 0.46
N GLN A 594 -22.70 -2.90 1.47
CA GLN A 594 -22.72 -2.47 2.87
C GLN A 594 -21.62 -3.20 3.65
N MET A 595 -20.77 -2.46 4.36
CA MET A 595 -19.57 -3.01 5.02
C MET A 595 -19.48 -2.52 6.46
N ARG A 596 -19.62 -3.43 7.44
CA ARG A 596 -19.45 -3.11 8.87
C ARG A 596 -18.09 -2.52 9.22
N MET A 597 -17.07 -2.81 8.39
CA MET A 597 -15.74 -2.20 8.53
C MET A 597 -15.76 -0.68 8.32
N LEU A 598 -16.75 -0.11 7.63
CA LEU A 598 -16.91 1.32 7.35
C LEU A 598 -17.79 2.07 8.38
N ASP A 599 -18.30 1.42 9.44
CA ASP A 599 -19.07 2.05 10.52
C ASP A 599 -18.26 3.14 11.26
N GLU A 600 -18.91 4.14 11.85
CA GLU A 600 -18.22 5.18 12.65
C GLU A 600 -17.45 4.56 13.83
N LEU A 601 -16.50 5.30 14.39
CA LEU A 601 -15.82 4.96 15.64
C LEU A 601 -16.85 4.84 16.77
N ASN A 602 -16.96 3.66 17.38
CA ASN A 602 -17.91 3.38 18.46
C ASN A 602 -17.48 4.05 19.78
N ALA A 603 -18.35 4.90 20.33
CA ALA A 603 -18.13 5.68 21.56
C ALA A 603 -18.47 4.92 22.87
N GLY A 604 -18.84 3.64 22.81
CA GLY A 604 -19.13 2.79 23.97
C GLY A 604 -20.27 3.36 24.83
N ILE A 605 -20.02 3.59 26.13
CA ILE A 605 -21.03 4.19 27.04
C ILE A 605 -21.36 5.67 26.75
N MET A 606 -20.75 6.28 25.74
CA MET A 606 -20.98 7.66 25.30
C MET A 606 -21.67 7.76 23.93
N GLU A 607 -22.11 6.64 23.36
CA GLU A 607 -22.96 6.62 22.16
C GLU A 607 -24.25 7.44 22.37
N GLY A 608 -24.65 8.22 21.36
CA GLY A 608 -25.88 9.01 21.37
C GLY A 608 -25.86 10.27 22.27
N LEU A 609 -24.74 10.57 22.93
CA LEU A 609 -24.56 11.78 23.75
C LEU A 609 -24.00 12.95 22.95
N THR A 610 -24.28 14.17 23.42
CA THR A 610 -23.58 15.38 22.98
C THR A 610 -22.20 15.49 23.63
N TYR A 611 -21.27 16.25 23.03
CA TYR A 611 -19.96 16.51 23.66
C TYR A 611 -20.05 17.28 24.99
N ASP A 612 -21.12 18.05 25.22
CA ASP A 612 -21.34 18.76 26.48
C ASP A 612 -21.85 17.86 27.60
N GLU A 613 -22.69 16.88 27.28
CA GLU A 613 -23.03 15.81 28.21
C GLU A 613 -21.80 14.95 28.53
N ILE A 614 -20.93 14.66 27.56
CA ILE A 614 -19.68 13.92 27.83
C ILE A 614 -18.75 14.75 28.73
N ARG A 615 -18.62 16.06 28.47
CA ARG A 615 -17.82 17.00 29.26
C ARG A 615 -18.30 17.12 30.72
N THR A 616 -19.60 16.94 30.98
CA THR A 616 -20.21 17.08 32.32
C THR A 616 -20.37 15.74 33.04
N LYS A 617 -20.91 14.72 32.38
CA LYS A 617 -21.17 13.37 32.94
C LYS A 617 -19.90 12.51 33.03
N TYR A 618 -18.93 12.72 32.14
CA TYR A 618 -17.69 11.92 32.02
C TYR A 618 -16.45 12.83 31.90
N ALA A 619 -16.34 13.83 32.79
CA ALA A 619 -15.31 14.87 32.74
C ALA A 619 -13.87 14.34 32.66
N GLU A 620 -13.54 13.26 33.38
CA GLU A 620 -12.22 12.64 33.29
C GLU A 620 -11.95 12.07 31.89
N GLU A 621 -12.90 11.33 31.32
CA GLU A 621 -12.76 10.72 29.99
C GLU A 621 -12.60 11.79 28.90
N TYR A 622 -13.37 12.86 28.99
CA TYR A 622 -13.23 14.04 28.13
C TYR A 622 -11.81 14.60 28.20
N LEU A 623 -11.21 14.71 29.39
CA LEU A 623 -9.83 15.17 29.58
C LEU A 623 -8.78 14.15 29.11
N ARG A 624 -9.00 12.83 29.29
CA ARG A 624 -8.11 11.78 28.77
C ARG A 624 -8.05 11.83 27.24
N ARG A 625 -9.22 11.87 26.59
CA ARG A 625 -9.37 11.98 25.12
C ARG A 625 -8.78 13.29 24.56
N ARG A 626 -8.87 14.39 25.32
CA ARG A 626 -8.27 15.68 24.91
C ARG A 626 -6.75 15.67 25.01
N ARG A 627 -6.17 14.89 25.94
CA ARG A 627 -4.71 14.78 26.14
C ARG A 627 -4.03 13.93 25.06
N ASP A 628 -4.57 12.76 24.74
CA ASP A 628 -4.12 11.92 23.64
C ASP A 628 -5.31 11.32 22.89
N LYS A 629 -5.69 11.98 21.80
CA LYS A 629 -6.85 11.59 20.98
C LYS A 629 -6.57 10.38 20.08
N LEU A 630 -5.31 9.99 19.88
CA LEU A 630 -4.94 8.86 19.01
C LEU A 630 -4.95 7.55 19.80
N ALA A 631 -4.31 7.52 20.98
CA ALA A 631 -4.24 6.34 21.83
C ALA A 631 -5.46 6.17 22.76
N TYR A 632 -6.27 7.22 22.97
CA TYR A 632 -7.53 7.10 23.70
C TYR A 632 -8.51 6.16 22.97
N ARG A 633 -9.11 5.27 23.76
CA ARG A 633 -10.18 4.35 23.39
C ARG A 633 -11.38 4.63 24.30
N TYR A 634 -12.58 4.70 23.72
CA TYR A 634 -13.79 4.91 24.53
C TYR A 634 -14.08 3.71 25.45
N PRO A 635 -14.46 3.94 26.72
CA PRO A 635 -14.87 2.88 27.63
C PRO A 635 -16.24 2.29 27.28
N GLY A 636 -16.44 1.01 27.61
CA GLY A 636 -17.71 0.30 27.45
C GLY A 636 -17.68 -0.83 26.42
N PRO A 637 -18.76 -1.63 26.32
CA PRO A 637 -18.89 -2.69 25.32
C PRO A 637 -18.73 -2.13 23.90
N GLY A 638 -17.81 -2.71 23.13
CA GLY A 638 -17.57 -2.31 21.73
C GLY A 638 -16.86 -0.97 21.52
N GLY A 639 -16.51 -0.21 22.57
CA GLY A 639 -15.85 1.09 22.46
C GLY A 639 -14.49 1.02 21.75
N GLU A 640 -14.19 2.00 20.89
CA GLU A 640 -13.01 2.05 20.01
C GLU A 640 -12.14 3.30 20.24
N GLY A 641 -10.88 3.24 19.83
CA GLY A 641 -10.00 4.39 19.60
C GLY A 641 -9.62 4.52 18.12
N TYR A 642 -8.90 5.59 17.75
CA TYR A 642 -8.45 5.76 16.36
C TYR A 642 -7.53 4.61 15.90
N LEU A 643 -6.75 4.02 16.81
CA LEU A 643 -5.93 2.83 16.53
C LEU A 643 -6.78 1.58 16.24
N ASP A 644 -7.94 1.40 16.89
CA ASP A 644 -8.86 0.30 16.56
C ASP A 644 -9.42 0.49 15.13
N VAL A 645 -9.87 1.70 14.79
CA VAL A 645 -10.42 2.02 13.46
C VAL A 645 -9.37 1.85 12.35
N ILE A 646 -8.11 2.27 12.56
CA ILE A 646 -7.01 2.04 11.62
C ILE A 646 -6.83 0.54 11.33
N ASN A 647 -6.96 -0.30 12.35
CA ASN A 647 -6.83 -1.75 12.20
C ASN A 647 -8.08 -2.39 11.56
N ARG A 648 -9.29 -1.93 11.91
CA ARG A 648 -10.57 -2.34 11.29
C ARG A 648 -10.66 -1.98 9.80
N ILE A 649 -10.07 -0.86 9.39
CA ILE A 649 -10.06 -0.38 7.99
C ILE A 649 -8.96 -1.03 7.14
N ARG A 650 -7.99 -1.73 7.75
CA ARG A 650 -6.88 -2.39 7.05
C ARG A 650 -7.31 -3.28 5.87
N PRO A 651 -8.35 -4.14 5.97
CA PRO A 651 -8.79 -4.97 4.83
C PRO A 651 -9.44 -4.14 3.72
N VAL A 652 -10.19 -3.09 4.06
CA VAL A 652 -10.80 -2.16 3.08
C VAL A 652 -9.72 -1.47 2.26
N ILE A 653 -8.63 -1.01 2.89
CA ILE A 653 -7.51 -0.37 2.19
C ILE A 653 -6.78 -1.34 1.26
N VAL A 654 -6.61 -2.61 1.66
CA VAL A 654 -6.04 -3.64 0.77
C VAL A 654 -6.94 -3.85 -0.45
N GLU A 655 -8.25 -3.95 -0.26
CA GLU A 655 -9.20 -4.11 -1.37
C GLU A 655 -9.23 -2.89 -2.30
N LEU A 656 -9.16 -1.67 -1.76
CA LEU A 656 -9.06 -0.44 -2.56
C LEU A 656 -7.75 -0.32 -3.36
N GLU A 657 -6.63 -0.84 -2.84
CA GLU A 657 -5.37 -0.94 -3.59
C GLU A 657 -5.41 -2.06 -4.65
N ARG A 658 -6.10 -3.17 -4.37
CA ARG A 658 -6.25 -4.33 -5.26
C ARG A 658 -7.20 -4.08 -6.43
N MET A 659 -8.39 -3.53 -6.18
CA MET A 659 -9.46 -3.39 -7.20
C MET A 659 -9.04 -2.51 -8.38
N THR A 660 -9.47 -2.88 -9.59
CA THR A 660 -9.31 -2.12 -10.84
C THR A 660 -10.43 -1.09 -11.03
N ASP A 661 -11.60 -1.35 -10.45
CA ASP A 661 -12.83 -0.58 -10.63
C ASP A 661 -12.83 0.80 -9.95
N HIS A 662 -13.78 1.65 -10.32
CA HIS A 662 -14.08 2.86 -9.56
C HIS A 662 -14.76 2.53 -8.22
N CYS A 663 -14.57 3.37 -7.21
CA CYS A 663 -15.20 3.21 -5.90
C CYS A 663 -15.68 4.55 -5.34
N LEU A 664 -16.87 4.57 -4.74
CA LEU A 664 -17.32 5.62 -3.82
C LEU A 664 -17.52 5.03 -2.42
N LEU A 665 -16.77 5.54 -1.44
CA LEU A 665 -16.95 5.22 -0.03
C LEU A 665 -17.77 6.32 0.65
N VAL A 666 -19.04 6.02 0.88
CA VAL A 666 -19.89 6.78 1.81
C VAL A 666 -19.66 6.21 3.20
N THR A 667 -19.20 7.05 4.12
CA THR A 667 -18.82 6.59 5.47
C THR A 667 -18.97 7.71 6.50
N HIS A 668 -18.22 7.68 7.60
CA HIS A 668 -18.34 8.60 8.73
C HIS A 668 -17.04 9.36 8.98
N ARG A 669 -17.01 10.23 9.99
CA ARG A 669 -15.93 11.22 10.16
C ARG A 669 -14.61 10.57 10.55
N SER A 670 -14.60 9.58 11.45
CA SER A 670 -13.34 8.94 11.88
C SER A 670 -12.79 8.02 10.80
N VAL A 671 -13.65 7.31 10.07
CA VAL A 671 -13.24 6.44 8.96
C VAL A 671 -12.74 7.25 7.76
N ALA A 672 -13.42 8.33 7.38
CA ALA A 672 -12.96 9.22 6.31
C ALA A 672 -11.56 9.81 6.62
N ARG A 673 -11.30 10.21 7.88
CA ARG A 673 -9.97 10.64 8.33
C ARG A 673 -8.89 9.58 8.11
N VAL A 674 -9.18 8.34 8.50
CA VAL A 674 -8.28 7.17 8.38
C VAL A 674 -7.98 6.88 6.91
N LEU A 675 -9.01 6.82 6.04
CA LEU A 675 -8.85 6.57 4.60
C LEU A 675 -8.08 7.70 3.89
N LEU A 676 -8.44 8.96 4.14
CA LEU A 676 -7.78 10.12 3.52
C LEU A 676 -6.30 10.21 3.93
N ALA A 677 -5.99 9.97 5.21
CA ALA A 677 -4.62 9.94 5.69
C ALA A 677 -3.77 8.84 5.02
N TYR A 678 -4.34 7.67 4.75
CA TYR A 678 -3.65 6.60 4.02
C TYR A 678 -3.24 7.05 2.61
N PHE A 679 -4.21 7.47 1.79
CA PHE A 679 -3.94 7.80 0.38
C PHE A 679 -3.00 8.99 0.22
N GLN A 680 -3.07 9.96 1.14
CA GLN A 680 -2.21 11.14 1.20
C GLN A 680 -0.86 10.90 1.89
N GLY A 681 -0.61 9.72 2.46
CA GLY A 681 0.66 9.38 3.12
C GLY A 681 0.93 10.18 4.41
N LEU A 682 -0.11 10.61 5.12
CA LEU A 682 0.03 11.37 6.37
C LEU A 682 0.48 10.48 7.53
N LYS A 683 1.07 11.06 8.58
CA LYS A 683 1.48 10.29 9.76
C LYS A 683 0.26 9.92 10.61
N ARG A 684 0.36 8.81 11.36
CA ARG A 684 -0.68 8.37 12.31
C ARG A 684 -1.09 9.46 13.32
N GLU A 685 -0.15 10.32 13.71
CA GLU A 685 -0.37 11.46 14.61
C GLU A 685 -1.29 12.55 14.02
N ASP A 686 -1.38 12.66 12.69
CA ASP A 686 -2.26 13.63 12.02
C ASP A 686 -3.73 13.16 11.97
N VAL A 687 -3.96 11.84 11.89
CA VAL A 687 -5.25 11.20 11.57
C VAL A 687 -6.38 11.69 12.47
N ALA A 688 -6.19 11.66 13.79
CA ALA A 688 -7.22 12.01 14.77
C ALA A 688 -7.64 13.50 14.68
N ASN A 689 -6.82 14.34 14.05
CA ASN A 689 -6.98 15.79 13.96
C ASN A 689 -7.11 16.31 12.53
N LEU A 690 -7.26 15.45 11.52
CA LEU A 690 -7.51 15.86 10.13
C LEU A 690 -8.90 16.48 9.99
N ASP A 691 -9.10 17.55 9.23
CA ASP A 691 -10.45 18.08 9.03
C ASP A 691 -11.22 17.36 7.90
N CYS A 692 -12.49 17.04 8.18
CA CYS A 692 -13.42 16.28 7.34
C CYS A 692 -14.87 16.73 7.64
N PRO A 693 -15.32 17.90 7.16
CA PRO A 693 -16.68 18.39 7.38
C PRO A 693 -17.72 17.62 6.56
N LEU A 694 -19.01 17.87 6.83
CA LEU A 694 -20.11 17.41 5.97
C LEU A 694 -20.10 18.17 4.63
N GLY A 695 -20.80 17.65 3.63
CA GLY A 695 -20.95 18.31 2.33
C GLY A 695 -19.70 18.29 1.45
N MET A 696 -18.74 17.38 1.70
CA MET A 696 -17.47 17.29 0.98
C MET A 696 -17.33 15.96 0.25
N LEU A 697 -17.09 15.99 -1.06
CA LEU A 697 -16.60 14.87 -1.86
C LEU A 697 -15.09 15.01 -2.06
N TYR A 698 -14.34 13.96 -1.74
CA TYR A 698 -12.90 13.87 -1.97
C TYR A 698 -12.60 12.88 -3.09
N GLN A 699 -12.08 13.37 -4.20
CA GLN A 699 -11.66 12.55 -5.35
C GLN A 699 -10.18 12.22 -5.24
N LEU A 700 -9.86 10.95 -5.42
CA LEU A 700 -8.50 10.39 -5.38
C LEU A 700 -8.28 9.56 -6.65
N GLU A 701 -7.31 9.94 -7.49
CA GLU A 701 -6.89 9.14 -8.65
C GLU A 701 -5.44 8.65 -8.42
N PRO A 702 -5.20 7.34 -8.20
CA PRO A 702 -3.85 6.81 -7.95
C PRO A 702 -2.89 7.02 -9.14
N LYS A 703 -1.71 7.58 -8.88
CA LYS A 703 -0.67 7.90 -9.88
C LYS A 703 0.67 7.22 -9.54
N PRO A 704 1.62 7.12 -10.49
CA PRO A 704 2.92 6.50 -10.25
C PRO A 704 3.75 7.07 -9.09
N TYR A 705 3.56 8.34 -8.75
CA TYR A 705 4.35 9.03 -7.73
C TYR A 705 3.50 9.61 -6.58
N GLY A 706 2.23 9.23 -6.46
CA GLY A 706 1.36 9.72 -5.40
C GLY A 706 -0.13 9.45 -5.69
N VAL A 707 -0.98 10.40 -5.33
CA VAL A 707 -2.41 10.39 -5.65
C VAL A 707 -2.79 11.79 -6.10
N GLU A 708 -3.45 11.92 -7.24
CA GLU A 708 -4.07 13.20 -7.64
C GLU A 708 -5.33 13.39 -6.80
N PHE A 709 -5.39 14.51 -6.09
CA PHE A 709 -6.45 14.80 -5.12
C PHE A 709 -7.22 16.05 -5.53
N LYS A 710 -8.55 15.96 -5.52
CA LYS A 710 -9.46 17.09 -5.70
C LYS A 710 -10.54 17.06 -4.63
N ALA A 711 -10.94 18.22 -4.14
CA ALA A 711 -12.01 18.35 -3.16
C ALA A 711 -13.15 19.18 -3.76
N TRP A 712 -14.37 18.74 -3.49
CA TRP A 712 -15.59 19.31 -4.04
C TRP A 712 -16.56 19.58 -2.88
N ARG A 713 -17.19 20.76 -2.86
CA ARG A 713 -18.11 21.19 -1.81
C ARG A 713 -19.53 21.29 -2.36
N TYR A 714 -20.48 20.64 -1.68
CA TYR A 714 -21.91 20.76 -2.00
C TYR A 714 -22.39 22.19 -1.82
N ASN A 715 -23.15 22.68 -2.79
CA ASN A 715 -23.73 24.01 -2.81
C ASN A 715 -25.25 23.90 -2.90
N ALA A 716 -25.93 24.08 -1.76
CA ALA A 716 -27.38 23.95 -1.63
C ALA A 716 -28.19 25.01 -2.44
N LYS A 717 -27.54 26.00 -3.06
CA LYS A 717 -28.19 26.97 -3.98
C LYS A 717 -28.26 26.46 -5.42
N THR A 718 -27.27 25.65 -5.85
CA THR A 718 -27.19 25.07 -7.20
C THR A 718 -27.62 23.60 -7.24
N ASP A 719 -27.68 22.94 -6.07
CA ASP A 719 -27.84 21.50 -5.91
C ASP A 719 -26.79 20.68 -6.69
N ASP A 720 -25.57 21.23 -6.81
CA ASP A 720 -24.39 20.60 -7.43
C ASP A 720 -23.15 20.86 -6.54
N PHE A 721 -21.95 20.52 -7.01
CA PHE A 721 -20.70 20.61 -6.25
C PHE A 721 -19.68 21.57 -6.89
N ASP A 722 -19.21 22.53 -6.08
CA ASP A 722 -18.16 23.47 -6.45
C ASP A 722 -16.77 22.86 -6.25
N HIS A 723 -15.88 22.98 -7.23
CA HIS A 723 -14.47 22.55 -7.14
C HIS A 723 -13.67 23.48 -6.24
N LEU A 724 -12.87 22.94 -5.32
CA LEU A 724 -11.97 23.70 -4.45
C LEU A 724 -10.50 23.42 -4.84
N PRO A 725 -9.91 24.14 -5.83
CA PRO A 725 -8.58 23.83 -6.36
C PRO A 725 -7.46 23.92 -5.30
N ASP A 726 -7.52 24.92 -4.42
CA ASP A 726 -6.52 25.14 -3.36
C ASP A 726 -6.82 24.40 -2.04
N TYR A 727 -7.81 23.50 -2.03
CA TYR A 727 -8.12 22.73 -0.83
C TYR A 727 -7.02 21.71 -0.54
N LYS A 728 -6.21 22.03 0.47
CA LYS A 728 -5.31 21.09 1.12
C LYS A 728 -5.97 20.59 2.39
N LEU A 729 -5.87 19.30 2.67
CA LEU A 729 -6.30 18.73 3.95
C LEU A 729 -5.45 19.36 5.06
N ARG A 730 -6.11 19.97 6.05
CA ARG A 730 -5.47 20.65 7.19
C ARG A 730 -5.75 19.86 8.47
N ARG A 731 -4.86 20.01 9.46
CA ARG A 731 -5.23 19.73 10.85
C ARG A 731 -6.34 20.70 11.24
N THR A 732 -7.34 20.24 12.00
CA THR A 732 -8.44 21.05 12.51
C THR A 732 -7.88 22.15 13.44
N THR A 733 -7.77 23.38 12.92
CA THR A 733 -7.27 24.54 13.66
C THR A 733 -8.34 25.07 14.60
N VAL A 734 -8.30 24.65 15.86
CA VAL A 734 -9.07 25.30 16.94
C VAL A 734 -8.36 26.62 17.28
N PRO A 735 -9.01 27.79 17.13
CA PRO A 735 -8.37 29.07 17.47
C PRO A 735 -8.15 29.18 18.99
N PRO A 736 -7.02 29.73 19.46
CA PRO A 736 -6.86 30.06 20.88
C PRO A 736 -7.96 31.03 21.32
N GLY A 737 -8.82 30.59 22.24
CA GLY A 737 -9.92 31.41 22.79
C GLY A 737 -11.30 31.23 22.15
N GLN A 738 -11.43 30.58 20.97
CA GLN A 738 -12.74 30.21 20.43
C GLN A 738 -12.98 28.70 20.55
N LEU A 739 -13.80 28.31 21.54
CA LEU A 739 -14.20 26.94 21.83
C LEU A 739 -15.26 26.41 20.85
N GLY A 740 -14.96 26.42 19.55
CA GLY A 740 -15.75 25.74 18.53
C GLY A 740 -15.55 24.23 18.58
N PHE A 741 -16.63 23.46 18.63
CA PHE A 741 -16.58 21.99 18.65
C PHE A 741 -16.22 21.39 17.28
N GLY A 742 -15.49 20.26 17.28
CA GLY A 742 -14.95 19.62 16.06
C GLY A 742 -14.36 18.23 16.27
#